data_AF-A0A9D6H736-F1
#
_entry.id   AF-A0A9D6H736-F1
#
_cell.length_a   1.000
_cell.length_b   1.000
_cell.length_c   1.000
_cell.angle_alpha   90.00
_cell.angle_beta   90.00
_cell.angle_gamma   90.00
#
_symmetry.space_group_name_H-M   'P 1'
#
loop_
_entity.id
_entity.type
_entity.pdbx_description
1 polymer ?
#
loop_
_entity_poly.entity_id
_entity_poly.type
_entity_poly.pdbx_seq_one_letter_code
_entity_poly.pdbx_strand_id
1 'polypeptide(L)'
;MATISKLQDLVPHLGSVVTADDPIAALEQAGLKLSPDLKTQLQARKKPTAAQRKAWNKAAAEAGNVRFTVGADPVIAPRALGPGEFEFSAGLRFSLANEILGGAHASGVIPNTLFLDQLLPAGERSVLQAAFVVGQDTPGGQVGRMQITSPPTIEAIREGFNRVFVSIPFRLNFERILSIATGSFRTVVTFATGRLRLSVGLVTESTPVTATARNLQIQIDLSDSIDARMEIDASSPAQRITTPAPGQVDGLAVLLQNALQLELKDFLRFAISAAIPLPIGRLEIHETAIITRGDALLVGVKVQGTPGTGDPNTLRALFPDADTNFFTRVHEQVLRLLVQAAARSGQLTRIAKDTHPDAVIDSADVAFGKDTIKIIGKGKIVDLCPLNVDLTFTATVTITITLDTNRIIIHQDKSRNLGNGSAALCVLTTLGLALIVAIGSLILNGIGIASGLTAVAALGVIGVLTTILEFDAPDFELAFGGGGDSGPTIVDLDFPYPGTDLLPTATGNFIRLDESTMLLAAHLGTRPDTLNTYLYVRFVEADAVGVARAMSGVSVKLMDRDAVSPAGDDVTLPPPSTSTSGQHTPSAQFAIVKKTHFERTADETFGEFTTDFAGRIRVYIPSDKLVSRGGNKVVETTRINLETGDETTTTRRTPFPEANPDFYFRVKRANGTVVDTLSLPAGFFVNFRSHRVGTFNNPLTISFGGGVLGGTHGGVLVLTPTLL
;
A
#
# COMPACT_ATOMS: atom_id res chain seq x y z
N MET A 1 -25.70 35.74 4.83
CA MET A 1 -25.09 36.56 3.75
C MET A 1 -23.60 36.58 3.98
N ALA A 2 -22.81 36.09 3.02
CA ALA A 2 -21.35 36.12 3.11
C ALA A 2 -20.85 37.57 3.00
N THR A 3 -19.93 37.95 3.88
CA THR A 3 -19.28 39.27 3.82
C THR A 3 -17.93 39.10 3.10
N ILE A 4 -17.77 39.75 1.96
CA ILE A 4 -16.55 39.71 1.15
C ILE A 4 -15.58 40.76 1.70
N SER A 5 -14.44 40.30 2.21
CA SER A 5 -13.44 41.16 2.85
C SER A 5 -12.14 41.33 2.05
N LYS A 6 -11.89 40.49 1.04
CA LYS A 6 -10.72 40.56 0.16
C LYS A 6 -11.12 40.80 -1.30
N LEU A 7 -10.26 41.48 -2.06
CA LEU A 7 -10.49 41.79 -3.48
C LEU A 7 -10.55 40.53 -4.36
N GLN A 8 -9.81 39.48 -4.00
CA GLN A 8 -9.73 38.21 -4.73
C GLN A 8 -11.08 37.48 -4.74
N ASP A 9 -11.76 37.52 -3.59
CA ASP A 9 -13.06 36.88 -3.38
C ASP A 9 -14.20 37.64 -4.09
N LEU A 10 -13.94 38.86 -4.58
CA LEU A 10 -14.88 39.66 -5.36
C LEU A 10 -14.92 39.24 -6.83
N VAL A 11 -13.84 38.68 -7.36
CA VAL A 11 -13.62 38.39 -8.79
C VAL A 11 -14.76 37.56 -9.43
N PRO A 12 -15.29 36.50 -8.78
CA PRO A 12 -16.39 35.72 -9.36
C PRO A 12 -17.68 36.51 -9.55
N HIS A 13 -17.85 37.61 -8.79
CA HIS A 13 -19.07 38.42 -8.76
C HIS A 13 -18.99 39.67 -9.62
N LEU A 14 -17.81 40.03 -10.13
CA LEU A 14 -17.62 41.24 -10.94
C LEU A 14 -18.29 41.15 -12.31
N GLY A 15 -18.44 39.95 -12.87
CA GLY A 15 -19.01 39.75 -14.20
C GLY A 15 -20.43 40.30 -14.37
N SER A 16 -21.24 40.32 -13.29
CA SER A 16 -22.63 40.81 -13.32
C SER A 16 -22.78 42.31 -13.03
N VAL A 17 -21.73 42.99 -12.56
CA VAL A 17 -21.81 44.38 -12.07
C VAL A 17 -20.83 45.35 -12.77
N VAL A 18 -19.93 44.84 -13.61
CA VAL A 18 -18.93 45.63 -14.35
C VAL A 18 -19.54 46.73 -15.23
N THR A 19 -20.79 46.59 -15.64
CA THR A 19 -21.52 47.58 -16.45
C THR A 19 -22.47 48.48 -15.64
N ALA A 20 -22.60 48.26 -14.33
CA ALA A 20 -23.50 49.03 -13.47
C ALA A 20 -22.95 50.43 -13.17
N ASP A 21 -23.83 51.42 -13.05
CA ASP A 21 -23.46 52.81 -12.74
C ASP A 21 -22.87 52.98 -11.32
N ASP A 22 -23.27 52.10 -10.41
CA ASP A 22 -22.68 51.92 -9.10
C ASP A 22 -22.46 50.43 -8.83
N PRO A 23 -21.27 49.90 -9.16
CA PRO A 23 -20.96 48.48 -9.00
C PRO A 23 -21.05 48.02 -7.54
N ILE A 24 -20.79 48.91 -6.58
CA ILE A 24 -20.89 48.58 -5.15
C ILE A 24 -22.35 48.41 -4.77
N ALA A 25 -23.21 49.36 -5.14
CA ALA A 25 -24.65 49.25 -4.87
C ALA A 25 -25.27 48.03 -5.59
N ALA A 26 -24.83 47.70 -6.80
CA ALA A 26 -25.30 46.53 -7.53
C ALA A 26 -24.89 45.21 -6.86
N LEU A 27 -23.68 45.12 -6.31
CA LEU A 27 -23.23 43.97 -5.52
C LEU A 27 -24.05 43.82 -4.22
N GLU A 28 -24.40 44.94 -3.57
CA GLU A 28 -25.23 44.93 -2.37
C GLU A 28 -26.68 44.53 -2.65
N GLN A 29 -27.25 44.99 -3.77
CA GLN A 29 -28.56 44.56 -4.24
C GLN A 29 -28.59 43.06 -4.58
N ALA A 30 -27.46 42.50 -5.04
CA ALA A 30 -27.29 41.07 -5.25
C ALA A 30 -27.08 40.27 -3.95
N GLY A 31 -27.19 40.90 -2.77
CA GLY A 31 -27.13 40.25 -1.47
C GLY A 31 -25.71 40.04 -0.92
N LEU A 32 -24.69 40.63 -1.54
CA LEU A 32 -23.30 40.55 -1.10
C LEU A 32 -22.96 41.76 -0.21
N LYS A 33 -22.49 41.51 1.02
CA LYS A 33 -21.97 42.59 1.88
C LYS A 33 -20.47 42.73 1.66
N LEU A 34 -20.00 43.93 1.30
CA LEU A 34 -18.57 44.22 1.20
C LEU A 34 -18.04 44.80 2.52
N SER A 35 -16.82 44.43 2.91
CA SER A 35 -16.18 45.06 4.08
C SER A 35 -15.97 46.57 3.85
N PRO A 36 -15.97 47.40 4.92
CA PRO A 36 -15.73 48.84 4.82
C PRO A 36 -14.40 49.18 4.13
N ASP A 37 -13.35 48.41 4.42
CA ASP A 37 -12.03 48.58 3.83
C ASP A 37 -12.05 48.32 2.32
N LEU A 38 -12.75 47.26 1.89
CA LEU A 38 -12.88 46.92 0.48
C LEU A 38 -13.72 47.95 -0.28
N LYS A 39 -14.80 48.46 0.31
CA LYS A 39 -15.59 49.56 -0.27
C LYS A 39 -14.75 50.81 -0.48
N THR A 40 -13.93 51.17 0.50
CA THR A 40 -13.07 52.35 0.44
C THR A 40 -12.02 52.19 -0.67
N GLN A 41 -11.42 51.01 -0.81
CA GLN A 41 -10.49 50.70 -1.90
C GLN A 41 -11.13 50.77 -3.29
N LEU A 42 -12.39 50.34 -3.44
CA LEU A 42 -13.12 50.39 -4.70
C LEU A 42 -13.58 51.80 -5.06
N GLN A 43 -13.98 52.62 -4.07
CA GLN A 43 -14.38 54.02 -4.27
C GLN A 43 -13.22 54.94 -4.64
N ALA A 44 -11.98 54.59 -4.25
CA ALA A 44 -10.78 55.38 -4.52
C ALA A 44 -10.34 55.42 -5.99
N ARG A 45 -10.92 54.57 -6.86
CA ARG A 45 -10.61 54.57 -8.30
C ARG A 45 -11.53 55.52 -9.07
N LYS A 46 -10.95 56.42 -9.87
CA LYS A 46 -11.69 57.41 -10.69
C LYS A 46 -12.80 56.72 -11.48
N LYS A 47 -14.06 57.13 -11.26
CA LYS A 47 -15.21 56.65 -12.03
C LYS A 47 -14.96 56.92 -13.53
N PRO A 48 -15.10 55.91 -14.41
CA PRO A 48 -14.95 56.11 -15.84
C PRO A 48 -15.97 57.14 -16.33
N THR A 49 -15.52 58.05 -17.19
CA THR A 49 -16.38 59.09 -17.78
C THR A 49 -17.48 58.45 -18.63
N ALA A 50 -18.60 59.15 -18.83
CA ALA A 50 -19.71 58.65 -19.65
C ALA A 50 -19.26 58.28 -21.08
N ALA A 51 -18.29 59.02 -21.63
CA ALA A 51 -17.69 58.73 -22.94
C ALA A 51 -16.89 57.43 -22.94
N GLN A 52 -16.06 57.20 -21.90
CA GLN A 52 -15.31 55.94 -21.74
C GLN A 52 -16.24 54.75 -21.54
N ARG A 53 -17.34 54.90 -20.77
CA ARG A 53 -18.36 53.87 -20.61
C ARG A 53 -19.07 53.54 -21.91
N LYS A 54 -19.44 54.56 -22.71
CA LYS A 54 -20.07 54.34 -24.02
C LYS A 54 -19.13 53.63 -24.99
N ALA A 55 -17.84 53.99 -24.99
CA ALA A 55 -16.82 53.32 -25.79
C ALA A 55 -16.60 51.87 -25.33
N TRP A 56 -16.57 51.63 -24.01
CA TRP A 56 -16.41 50.30 -23.44
C TRP A 56 -17.63 49.41 -23.72
N ASN A 57 -18.86 49.90 -23.52
CA ASN A 57 -20.07 49.13 -23.79
C ASN A 57 -20.21 48.80 -25.28
N LYS A 58 -19.82 49.73 -26.16
CA LYS A 58 -19.76 49.47 -27.60
C LYS A 58 -18.72 48.39 -27.92
N ALA A 59 -17.50 48.51 -27.38
CA ALA A 59 -16.45 47.52 -27.58
C ALA A 59 -16.80 46.14 -26.98
N ALA A 60 -17.48 46.09 -25.83
CA ALA A 60 -17.93 44.86 -25.19
C ALA A 60 -19.11 44.20 -25.93
N ALA A 61 -20.03 45.00 -26.49
CA ALA A 61 -21.10 44.50 -27.33
C ALA A 61 -20.58 43.99 -28.69
N GLU A 62 -19.58 44.65 -29.26
CA GLU A 62 -18.91 44.23 -30.51
C GLU A 62 -18.01 43.00 -30.29
N ALA A 63 -17.42 42.82 -29.10
CA ALA A 63 -16.57 41.68 -28.77
C ALA A 63 -17.34 40.39 -28.43
N GLY A 64 -18.67 40.46 -28.24
CA GLY A 64 -19.44 39.37 -27.63
C GLY A 64 -19.00 39.09 -26.19
N ASN A 65 -19.63 38.11 -25.51
CA ASN A 65 -19.29 37.75 -24.12
C ASN A 65 -17.77 37.53 -23.96
N VAL A 66 -17.07 38.55 -23.44
CA VAL A 66 -15.64 38.51 -23.19
C VAL A 66 -15.39 37.49 -22.08
N ARG A 67 -15.02 36.27 -22.48
CA ARG A 67 -14.41 35.30 -21.57
C ARG A 67 -13.05 35.87 -21.18
N PHE A 68 -12.88 36.21 -19.91
CA PHE A 68 -11.55 36.40 -19.35
C PHE A 68 -10.77 35.12 -19.57
N THR A 69 -9.88 35.12 -20.56
CA THR A 69 -8.90 34.04 -20.70
C THR A 69 -7.77 34.46 -19.77
N VAL A 70 -7.72 33.86 -18.58
CA VAL A 70 -6.48 33.85 -17.79
C VAL A 70 -5.41 33.32 -18.74
N GLY A 71 -4.33 34.08 -18.91
CA GLY A 71 -3.31 33.80 -19.91
C GLY A 71 -2.91 32.32 -19.90
N ALA A 72 -2.61 31.77 -21.08
CA ALA A 72 -2.22 30.36 -21.20
C ALA A 72 -1.14 30.06 -20.16
N ASP A 73 -1.38 29.06 -19.32
CA ASP A 73 -0.37 28.57 -18.39
C ASP A 73 0.94 28.36 -19.15
N PRO A 74 2.10 28.70 -18.58
CA PRO A 74 3.38 28.49 -19.24
C PRO A 74 3.47 27.03 -19.69
N VAL A 75 3.39 26.83 -21.01
CA VAL A 75 3.60 25.53 -21.63
C VAL A 75 5.09 25.29 -21.54
N ILE A 76 5.49 24.33 -20.69
CA ILE A 76 6.88 23.87 -20.65
C ILE A 76 7.18 23.27 -22.03
N ALA A 77 8.13 23.86 -22.75
CA ALA A 77 8.47 23.38 -24.09
C ALA A 77 9.00 21.94 -24.00
N PRO A 78 8.52 21.02 -24.84
CA PRO A 78 8.99 19.63 -24.81
C PRO A 78 10.45 19.57 -25.24
N ARG A 79 11.34 19.18 -24.35
CA ARG A 79 12.73 18.81 -24.66
C ARG A 79 12.78 17.34 -25.07
N ALA A 80 13.60 17.04 -26.07
CA ALA A 80 13.94 15.67 -26.40
C ALA A 80 14.85 15.06 -25.32
N LEU A 81 14.66 13.78 -25.02
CA LEU A 81 15.58 13.03 -24.18
C LEU A 81 17.00 13.10 -24.77
N GLY A 82 17.97 13.35 -23.88
CA GLY A 82 19.37 13.26 -24.27
C GLY A 82 19.73 11.84 -24.71
N PRO A 83 20.77 11.66 -25.54
CA PRO A 83 21.29 10.33 -25.87
C PRO A 83 21.61 9.55 -24.58
N GLY A 84 21.12 8.31 -24.47
CA GLY A 84 21.37 7.46 -23.30
C GLY A 84 20.49 7.75 -22.07
N GLU A 85 19.69 8.83 -22.06
CA GLU A 85 18.82 9.13 -20.91
C GLU A 85 17.69 8.12 -20.79
N PHE A 86 17.35 7.80 -19.53
CA PHE A 86 16.19 6.99 -19.19
C PHE A 86 14.93 7.85 -19.15
N GLU A 87 13.82 7.31 -19.65
CA GLU A 87 12.52 7.99 -19.58
C GLU A 87 11.97 8.05 -18.16
N PHE A 88 12.25 7.02 -17.37
CA PHE A 88 11.90 6.93 -15.97
C PHE A 88 13.18 6.74 -15.16
N SER A 89 13.31 7.48 -14.07
CA SER A 89 14.32 7.19 -13.07
C SER A 89 13.78 7.40 -11.67
N ALA A 90 14.24 6.58 -10.73
CA ALA A 90 13.90 6.75 -9.32
C ALA A 90 15.16 6.58 -8.48
N GLY A 91 15.16 7.18 -7.29
CA GLY A 91 16.24 7.00 -6.34
C GLY A 91 15.74 6.97 -4.91
N LEU A 92 16.43 6.16 -4.09
CA LEU A 92 16.23 6.10 -2.65
C LEU A 92 17.58 6.18 -1.94
N ARG A 93 17.64 6.91 -0.82
CA ARG A 93 18.82 6.92 0.03
C ARG A 93 18.91 5.66 0.87
N PHE A 94 20.12 5.18 1.14
CA PHE A 94 20.35 4.01 1.98
C PHE A 94 19.83 4.19 3.41
N SER A 95 19.71 5.42 3.91
CA SER A 95 19.09 5.71 5.21
C SER A 95 17.67 5.14 5.30
N LEU A 96 16.86 5.36 4.28
CA LEU A 96 15.50 4.83 4.18
C LEU A 96 15.49 3.31 4.08
N ALA A 97 16.38 2.72 3.27
CA ALA A 97 16.49 1.26 3.18
C ALA A 97 16.89 0.62 4.53
N ASN A 98 17.79 1.27 5.27
CA ASN A 98 18.23 0.84 6.60
C ASN A 98 17.12 0.93 7.65
N GLU A 99 16.26 1.95 7.58
CA GLU A 99 15.09 2.09 8.45
C GLU A 99 14.12 0.90 8.26
N ILE A 100 13.84 0.53 7.02
CA ILE A 100 12.98 -0.62 6.69
C ILE A 100 13.59 -1.94 7.15
N LEU A 101 14.90 -2.15 6.92
CA LEU A 101 15.62 -3.32 7.43
C LEU A 101 15.56 -3.39 8.96
N GLY A 102 15.62 -2.24 9.63
CA GLY A 102 15.34 -2.06 11.06
C GLY A 102 13.97 -2.59 11.46
N GLY A 103 12.92 -2.17 10.77
CA GLY A 103 11.56 -2.66 10.98
C GLY A 103 11.39 -4.15 10.75
N ALA A 104 11.96 -4.66 9.66
CA ALA A 104 11.91 -6.08 9.31
C ALA A 104 12.60 -6.97 10.36
N HIS A 105 13.73 -6.51 10.91
CA HIS A 105 14.40 -7.18 12.05
C HIS A 105 13.57 -7.11 13.33
N ALA A 106 13.02 -5.94 13.67
CA ALA A 106 12.22 -5.75 14.88
C ALA A 106 10.92 -6.59 14.88
N SER A 107 10.29 -6.78 13.73
CA SER A 107 9.06 -7.59 13.59
C SER A 107 9.33 -9.09 13.40
N GLY A 108 10.59 -9.50 13.25
CA GLY A 108 10.99 -10.90 13.07
C GLY A 108 10.88 -11.44 11.65
N VAL A 109 10.69 -10.59 10.64
CA VAL A 109 10.73 -10.95 9.21
C VAL A 109 12.13 -11.43 8.86
N ILE A 110 13.14 -10.67 9.31
CA ILE A 110 14.51 -11.13 9.31
C ILE A 110 14.68 -11.97 10.58
N PRO A 111 14.94 -13.29 10.47
CA PRO A 111 15.02 -14.16 11.63
C PRO A 111 16.19 -13.77 12.53
N ASN A 112 15.92 -13.52 13.81
CA ASN A 112 16.97 -13.21 14.79
C ASN A 112 17.87 -14.41 15.09
N THR A 113 17.47 -15.63 14.73
CA THR A 113 18.24 -16.85 14.97
C THR A 113 18.11 -17.78 13.77
N LEU A 114 19.26 -18.22 13.27
CA LEU A 114 19.42 -19.17 12.19
C LEU A 114 20.01 -20.46 12.75
N PHE A 115 19.35 -21.58 12.47
CA PHE A 115 19.77 -22.91 12.93
C PHE A 115 20.70 -23.52 11.90
N LEU A 116 22.01 -23.32 12.09
CA LEU A 116 23.02 -23.71 11.11
C LEU A 116 23.07 -25.22 10.90
N ASP A 117 22.65 -26.03 11.86
CA ASP A 117 22.52 -27.48 11.72
C ASP A 117 21.43 -27.94 10.76
N GLN A 118 20.47 -27.06 10.46
CA GLN A 118 19.42 -27.29 9.47
C GLN A 118 19.78 -26.66 8.12
N LEU A 119 20.46 -25.50 8.16
CA LEU A 119 20.84 -24.75 6.97
C LEU A 119 22.10 -25.28 6.28
N LEU A 120 23.04 -25.86 7.03
CA LEU A 120 24.33 -26.31 6.51
C LEU A 120 24.48 -27.85 6.61
N PRO A 121 24.92 -28.51 5.53
CA PRO A 121 25.37 -29.89 5.58
C PRO A 121 26.44 -30.13 6.65
N ALA A 122 26.52 -31.35 7.17
CA ALA A 122 27.47 -31.69 8.24
C ALA A 122 28.95 -31.40 7.87
N GLY A 123 29.33 -31.59 6.60
CA GLY A 123 30.66 -31.27 6.11
C GLY A 123 30.97 -29.77 6.17
N GLU A 124 30.06 -28.93 5.69
CA GLU A 124 30.18 -27.46 5.72
C GLU A 124 30.21 -26.90 7.14
N ARG A 125 29.41 -27.47 8.05
CA ARG A 125 29.49 -27.13 9.48
C ARG A 125 30.83 -27.47 10.10
N SER A 126 31.41 -28.60 9.71
CA SER A 126 32.73 -29.01 10.20
C SER A 126 33.82 -28.04 9.71
N VAL A 127 33.72 -27.57 8.45
CA VAL A 127 34.60 -26.53 7.91
C VAL A 127 34.45 -25.21 8.68
N LEU A 128 33.21 -24.76 8.92
CA LEU A 128 32.95 -23.55 9.69
C LEU A 128 33.49 -23.66 11.13
N GLN A 129 33.28 -24.80 11.79
CA GLN A 129 33.77 -25.05 13.14
C GLN A 129 35.31 -25.08 13.21
N ALA A 130 35.97 -25.75 12.26
CA ALA A 130 37.42 -25.87 12.21
C ALA A 130 38.13 -24.52 11.99
N ALA A 131 37.42 -23.51 11.52
CA ALA A 131 37.98 -22.18 11.26
C ALA A 131 38.09 -21.28 12.50
N PHE A 132 37.66 -21.74 13.69
CA PHE A 132 37.74 -20.98 14.93
C PHE A 132 38.61 -21.68 15.98
N VAL A 133 39.46 -20.90 16.65
CA VAL A 133 40.04 -21.27 17.95
C VAL A 133 39.07 -20.83 19.03
N VAL A 134 38.57 -21.82 19.77
CA VAL A 134 37.88 -21.64 21.04
C VAL A 134 38.95 -21.71 22.13
N GLY A 135 38.97 -20.76 23.07
CA GLY A 135 40.04 -20.61 24.07
C GLY A 135 40.48 -21.94 24.72
N GLN A 136 41.78 -22.03 25.07
CA GLN A 136 42.50 -23.26 25.44
C GLN A 136 41.82 -24.14 26.52
N ASP A 137 40.93 -23.56 27.34
CA ASP A 137 40.24 -24.24 28.44
C ASP A 137 38.79 -24.69 28.12
N THR A 138 38.30 -24.51 26.89
CA THR A 138 36.91 -24.79 26.52
C THR A 138 36.79 -25.94 25.51
N PRO A 139 36.40 -27.16 25.93
CA PRO A 139 36.33 -28.30 25.01
C PRO A 139 35.13 -28.21 24.04
N GLY A 140 35.41 -28.32 22.74
CA GLY A 140 34.60 -29.06 21.77
C GLY A 140 33.12 -28.70 21.62
N GLY A 141 32.77 -27.42 21.51
CA GLY A 141 31.43 -27.01 21.06
C GLY A 141 31.28 -27.16 19.54
N GLN A 142 30.13 -27.64 19.07
CA GLN A 142 29.76 -27.67 17.65
C GLN A 142 29.08 -26.36 17.26
N VAL A 143 29.35 -25.85 16.06
CA VAL A 143 28.61 -24.69 15.55
C VAL A 143 27.13 -25.08 15.39
N GLY A 144 26.27 -24.39 16.14
CA GLY A 144 24.83 -24.71 16.22
C GLY A 144 23.94 -23.63 15.66
N ARG A 145 24.12 -22.38 16.11
CA ARG A 145 23.21 -21.27 15.79
C ARG A 145 23.96 -20.00 15.46
N MET A 146 23.44 -19.22 14.54
CA MET A 146 23.86 -17.84 14.28
C MET A 146 22.72 -16.89 14.67
N GLN A 147 23.00 -15.94 15.55
CA GLN A 147 22.04 -14.91 15.94
C GLN A 147 22.36 -13.63 15.18
N ILE A 148 21.34 -12.99 14.61
CA ILE A 148 21.46 -11.64 14.04
C ILE A 148 21.21 -10.65 15.18
N THR A 149 22.28 -10.01 15.66
CA THR A 149 22.30 -9.28 16.94
C THR A 149 21.73 -7.86 16.84
N SER A 150 21.69 -7.30 15.64
CA SER A 150 21.08 -6.01 15.33
C SER A 150 20.62 -5.98 13.87
N PRO A 151 19.81 -4.99 13.46
CA PRO A 151 19.35 -4.90 12.08
C PRO A 151 20.49 -4.92 11.07
N PRO A 152 20.34 -5.68 9.96
CA PRO A 152 21.22 -5.55 8.81
C PRO A 152 21.22 -4.13 8.24
N THR A 153 22.33 -3.74 7.63
CA THR A 153 22.46 -2.43 6.96
C THR A 153 22.95 -2.58 5.53
N ILE A 154 22.57 -1.65 4.67
CA ILE A 154 22.96 -1.56 3.27
C ILE A 154 23.77 -0.29 3.01
N GLU A 155 24.82 -0.42 2.20
CA GLU A 155 25.68 0.69 1.77
C GLU A 155 26.23 0.45 0.36
N ALA A 156 26.68 1.51 -0.32
CA ALA A 156 27.33 1.39 -1.62
C ALA A 156 28.72 0.75 -1.48
N ILE A 157 29.06 -0.15 -2.43
CA ILE A 157 30.44 -0.65 -2.58
C ILE A 157 31.34 0.43 -3.17
N ARG A 158 30.87 1.03 -4.26
CA ARG A 158 31.48 2.14 -5.00
C ARG A 158 30.43 2.80 -5.88
N GLU A 159 30.71 3.96 -6.44
CA GLU A 159 29.77 4.64 -7.34
C GLU A 159 29.66 3.94 -8.71
N GLY A 160 28.47 4.01 -9.30
CA GLY A 160 28.16 3.46 -10.62
C GLY A 160 28.04 1.95 -10.64
N PHE A 161 27.92 1.31 -9.48
CA PHE A 161 27.92 -0.14 -9.34
C PHE A 161 26.51 -0.70 -9.14
N ASN A 162 26.20 -1.83 -9.77
CA ASN A 162 24.95 -2.56 -9.58
C ASN A 162 25.01 -3.51 -8.37
N ARG A 163 25.80 -3.15 -7.35
CA ARG A 163 26.03 -3.94 -6.15
C ARG A 163 26.12 -3.07 -4.92
N VAL A 164 25.73 -3.65 -3.81
CA VAL A 164 25.75 -3.03 -2.48
C VAL A 164 26.39 -3.98 -1.48
N PHE A 165 26.90 -3.44 -0.38
CA PHE A 165 27.25 -4.25 0.77
C PHE A 165 26.04 -4.36 1.70
N VAL A 166 25.71 -5.59 2.09
CA VAL A 166 24.80 -5.87 3.19
C VAL A 166 25.63 -6.33 4.38
N SER A 167 25.62 -5.54 5.44
CA SER A 167 26.32 -5.82 6.69
C SER A 167 25.35 -6.42 7.70
N ILE A 168 25.61 -7.66 8.12
CA ILE A 168 24.81 -8.44 9.08
C ILE A 168 25.64 -8.64 10.36
N PRO A 169 25.34 -7.91 11.44
CA PRO A 169 25.95 -8.14 12.75
C PRO A 169 25.47 -9.47 13.33
N PHE A 170 26.39 -10.29 13.84
CA PHE A 170 26.06 -11.63 14.27
C PHE A 170 26.73 -12.08 15.57
N ARG A 171 26.14 -13.11 16.17
CA ARG A 171 26.72 -13.96 17.20
C ARG A 171 26.59 -15.43 16.82
N LEU A 172 27.71 -16.09 16.58
CA LEU A 172 27.80 -17.51 16.24
C LEU A 172 28.01 -18.34 17.51
N ASN A 173 27.04 -19.16 17.88
CA ASN A 173 27.09 -19.96 19.09
C ASN A 173 27.73 -21.33 18.84
N PHE A 174 28.69 -21.69 19.69
CA PHE A 174 29.27 -23.02 19.78
C PHE A 174 28.56 -23.76 20.91
N GLU A 175 27.87 -24.84 20.56
CA GLU A 175 26.95 -25.55 21.43
C GLU A 175 27.47 -26.95 21.75
N ARG A 176 27.22 -27.40 22.98
CA ARG A 176 27.36 -28.80 23.36
C ARG A 176 25.97 -29.42 23.48
N ILE A 177 25.79 -30.56 22.83
CA ILE A 177 24.58 -31.37 22.98
C ILE A 177 24.78 -32.28 24.19
N LEU A 178 23.96 -32.08 25.22
CA LEU A 178 23.90 -32.96 26.37
C LEU A 178 22.65 -33.83 26.22
N SER A 179 22.87 -35.14 26.08
CA SER A 179 21.79 -36.13 26.06
C SER A 179 21.51 -36.60 27.48
N ILE A 180 20.27 -36.43 27.93
CA ILE A 180 19.74 -37.01 29.16
C ILE A 180 18.62 -38.00 28.81
N ALA A 181 18.20 -38.83 29.77
CA ALA A 181 17.21 -39.87 29.56
C ALA A 181 15.88 -39.37 28.93
N THR A 182 15.57 -38.09 29.07
CA THR A 182 14.32 -37.46 28.65
C THR A 182 14.46 -36.56 27.43
N GLY A 183 15.65 -36.50 26.83
CA GLY A 183 15.89 -35.77 25.58
C GLY A 183 17.30 -35.17 25.51
N SER A 184 17.57 -34.45 24.42
CA SER A 184 18.80 -33.67 24.28
C SER A 184 18.53 -32.19 24.52
N PHE A 185 19.48 -31.50 25.15
CA PHE A 185 19.48 -30.05 25.24
C PHE A 185 20.84 -29.47 24.83
N ARG A 186 20.78 -28.31 24.18
CA ARG A 186 21.94 -27.58 23.66
C ARG A 186 22.32 -26.50 24.64
N THR A 187 23.58 -26.52 25.07
CA THR A 187 24.13 -25.46 25.94
C THR A 187 25.21 -24.72 25.16
N VAL A 188 25.13 -23.38 25.12
CA VAL A 188 26.17 -22.55 24.52
C VAL A 188 27.41 -22.61 25.41
N VAL A 189 28.53 -23.10 24.86
CA VAL A 189 29.83 -23.24 25.54
C VAL A 189 30.68 -22.00 25.32
N THR A 190 30.66 -21.45 24.11
CA THR A 190 31.30 -20.18 23.75
C THR A 190 30.58 -19.57 22.56
N PHE A 191 31.01 -18.41 22.10
CA PHE A 191 30.45 -17.75 20.92
C PHE A 191 31.51 -16.89 20.21
N ALA A 192 31.31 -16.68 18.91
CA ALA A 192 32.01 -15.65 18.15
C ALA A 192 31.06 -14.48 17.87
N THR A 193 31.49 -13.23 18.06
CA THR A 193 30.75 -12.04 17.61
C THR A 193 31.47 -11.37 16.46
N GLY A 194 30.72 -10.74 15.58
CA GLY A 194 31.30 -10.06 14.44
C GLY A 194 30.29 -9.52 13.44
N ARG A 195 30.77 -9.25 12.24
CA ARG A 195 29.97 -8.75 11.12
C ARG A 195 30.22 -9.58 9.87
N LEU A 196 29.14 -10.01 9.25
CA LEU A 196 29.15 -10.64 7.93
C LEU A 196 28.82 -9.56 6.91
N ARG A 197 29.79 -9.20 6.07
CA ARG A 197 29.64 -8.22 5.00
C ARG A 197 29.49 -8.96 3.68
N LEU A 198 28.32 -8.86 3.07
CA LEU A 198 27.97 -9.57 1.85
C LEU A 198 27.95 -8.56 0.70
N SER A 199 28.73 -8.79 -0.35
CA SER A 199 28.50 -8.10 -1.62
C SER A 199 27.31 -8.77 -2.27
N VAL A 200 26.30 -8.00 -2.63
CA VAL A 200 25.07 -8.55 -3.21
C VAL A 200 24.75 -7.86 -4.52
N GLY A 201 24.29 -8.64 -5.49
CA GLY A 201 23.83 -8.14 -6.78
C GLY A 201 22.50 -7.42 -6.63
N LEU A 202 22.32 -6.34 -7.37
CA LEU A 202 21.03 -5.69 -7.53
C LEU A 202 20.47 -6.14 -8.88
N VAL A 203 19.45 -6.99 -8.85
CA VAL A 203 18.84 -7.57 -10.04
C VAL A 203 17.46 -6.98 -10.24
N THR A 204 17.12 -6.58 -11.46
CA THR A 204 15.74 -6.28 -11.80
C THR A 204 15.04 -7.54 -12.31
N GLU A 205 13.97 -7.97 -11.66
CA GLU A 205 13.00 -8.88 -12.26
C GLU A 205 11.77 -8.10 -12.72
N SER A 206 11.29 -8.40 -13.93
CA SER A 206 9.96 -7.99 -14.37
C SER A 206 9.06 -9.21 -14.39
N THR A 207 7.90 -9.16 -13.74
CA THR A 207 6.92 -10.26 -13.76
C THR A 207 6.56 -10.66 -15.20
N PRO A 208 6.29 -11.96 -15.46
CA PRO A 208 6.00 -12.46 -16.81
C PRO A 208 4.75 -11.83 -17.44
N VAL A 209 4.72 -11.84 -18.78
CA VAL A 209 3.83 -11.11 -19.73
C VAL A 209 2.31 -11.31 -19.51
N THR A 210 1.91 -12.19 -18.60
CA THR A 210 0.52 -12.56 -18.34
C THR A 210 -0.19 -11.71 -17.27
N ALA A 211 0.53 -10.92 -16.47
CA ALA A 211 -0.07 -9.99 -15.52
C ALA A 211 -0.43 -8.64 -16.17
N THR A 212 -1.56 -8.06 -15.79
CA THR A 212 -2.04 -6.73 -16.25
C THR A 212 -1.14 -5.58 -15.80
N ALA A 213 -0.30 -5.77 -14.78
CA ALA A 213 0.73 -4.83 -14.34
C ALA A 213 2.12 -5.48 -14.35
N ARG A 214 3.12 -4.76 -14.88
CA ARG A 214 4.55 -5.14 -14.73
C ARG A 214 5.14 -4.35 -13.57
N ASN A 215 5.48 -5.06 -12.51
CA ASN A 215 6.28 -4.48 -11.43
C ASN A 215 7.76 -4.72 -11.74
N LEU A 216 8.56 -3.65 -11.65
CA LEU A 216 10.00 -3.80 -11.57
C LEU A 216 10.36 -4.16 -10.13
N GLN A 217 10.85 -5.37 -9.91
CA GLN A 217 11.32 -5.79 -8.59
C GLN A 217 12.83 -5.71 -8.55
N ILE A 218 13.40 -4.99 -7.58
CA ILE A 218 14.83 -5.09 -7.30
C ILE A 218 15.04 -6.20 -6.31
N GLN A 219 15.76 -7.22 -6.71
CA GLN A 219 16.12 -8.29 -5.83
C GLN A 219 17.55 -8.07 -5.36
N ILE A 220 17.74 -8.26 -4.05
CA ILE A 220 19.08 -8.50 -3.54
C ILE A 220 19.43 -9.94 -3.88
N ASP A 221 20.30 -10.09 -4.85
CA ASP A 221 20.83 -11.38 -5.24
C ASP A 221 22.04 -11.73 -4.37
N LEU A 222 21.81 -12.67 -3.46
CA LEU A 222 22.84 -13.24 -2.60
C LEU A 222 23.65 -14.35 -3.28
N SER A 223 23.37 -14.75 -4.52
CA SER A 223 24.15 -15.80 -5.21
C SER A 223 25.57 -15.36 -5.56
N ASP A 224 25.78 -14.05 -5.68
CA ASP A 224 27.06 -13.50 -6.07
C ASP A 224 27.92 -13.19 -4.84
N SER A 225 28.95 -14.00 -4.61
CA SER A 225 29.74 -14.00 -3.38
C SER A 225 31.15 -13.40 -3.53
N ILE A 226 31.37 -12.62 -4.59
CA ILE A 226 32.71 -12.15 -5.03
C ILE A 226 33.46 -11.34 -3.96
N ASP A 227 32.76 -10.68 -3.01
CA ASP A 227 33.37 -9.90 -1.93
C ASP A 227 32.76 -10.19 -0.55
N ALA A 228 32.26 -11.40 -0.32
CA ALA A 228 31.78 -11.81 1.00
C ALA A 228 32.93 -11.76 2.02
N ARG A 229 32.68 -11.26 3.23
CA ARG A 229 33.65 -11.17 4.34
C ARG A 229 33.01 -11.47 5.69
N MET A 230 33.72 -12.23 6.50
CA MET A 230 33.41 -12.41 7.91
C MET A 230 34.50 -11.77 8.76
N GLU A 231 34.14 -10.68 9.43
CA GLU A 231 34.98 -9.96 10.38
C GLU A 231 34.57 -10.39 11.80
N ILE A 232 35.54 -10.81 12.61
CA ILE A 232 35.33 -11.21 14.01
C ILE A 232 35.80 -10.06 14.91
N ASP A 233 35.00 -9.72 15.91
CA ASP A 233 35.34 -8.67 16.85
C ASP A 233 36.60 -9.06 17.64
N ALA A 234 37.49 -8.10 17.89
CA ALA A 234 38.70 -8.36 18.69
C ALA A 234 38.38 -8.84 20.12
N SER A 235 37.23 -8.45 20.68
CA SER A 235 36.75 -8.89 21.99
C SER A 235 35.98 -10.22 21.97
N SER A 236 35.82 -10.84 20.80
CA SER A 236 35.09 -12.09 20.65
C SER A 236 35.81 -13.24 21.39
N PRO A 237 35.11 -14.04 22.24
CA PRO A 237 35.72 -15.17 22.96
C PRO A 237 36.25 -16.28 22.06
N ALA A 238 35.61 -16.51 20.91
CA ALA A 238 36.12 -17.37 19.85
C ALA A 238 36.72 -16.50 18.74
N GLN A 239 37.94 -16.83 18.34
CA GLN A 239 38.70 -16.10 17.32
C GLN A 239 38.90 -16.97 16.09
N ARG A 240 38.94 -16.34 14.93
CA ARG A 240 39.18 -17.05 13.66
C ARG A 240 40.66 -17.40 13.54
N ILE A 241 40.97 -18.64 13.13
CA ILE A 241 42.36 -19.12 13.01
C ILE A 241 43.12 -18.38 11.90
N THR A 242 42.44 -18.18 10.76
CA THR A 242 43.00 -17.53 9.58
C THR A 242 42.01 -16.51 9.04
N THR A 243 42.43 -15.25 8.99
CA THR A 243 41.66 -14.20 8.32
C THR A 243 42.19 -14.08 6.88
N PRO A 244 41.32 -14.15 5.85
CA PRO A 244 41.75 -13.98 4.47
C PRO A 244 42.42 -12.62 4.28
N ALA A 245 43.44 -12.55 3.44
CA ALA A 245 44.07 -11.28 3.11
C ALA A 245 43.06 -10.35 2.40
N PRO A 246 43.23 -9.02 2.49
CA PRO A 246 42.42 -8.08 1.72
C PRO A 246 42.41 -8.46 0.23
N GLY A 247 41.21 -8.57 -0.36
CA GLY A 247 41.03 -8.95 -1.76
C GLY A 247 40.95 -10.46 -2.08
N GLN A 248 41.17 -11.37 -1.11
CA GLN A 248 40.95 -12.82 -1.32
C GLN A 248 39.56 -13.25 -0.88
N VAL A 249 38.74 -13.91 -1.70
CA VAL A 249 37.37 -14.34 -1.31
C VAL A 249 37.37 -15.10 0.03
N ASP A 250 36.47 -14.72 0.94
CA ASP A 250 36.34 -15.38 2.24
C ASP A 250 35.38 -16.58 2.14
N GLY A 251 35.94 -17.79 2.00
CA GLY A 251 35.16 -19.02 1.83
C GLY A 251 34.12 -19.29 2.94
N LEU A 252 34.34 -18.81 4.17
CA LEU A 252 33.35 -18.97 5.26
C LEU A 252 32.18 -18.00 5.09
N ALA A 253 32.49 -16.77 4.67
CA ALA A 253 31.46 -15.79 4.38
C ALA A 253 30.62 -16.22 3.18
N VAL A 254 31.24 -16.79 2.14
CA VAL A 254 30.53 -17.37 0.99
C VAL A 254 29.61 -18.52 1.43
N LEU A 255 30.11 -19.43 2.25
CA LEU A 255 29.33 -20.56 2.78
C LEU A 255 28.08 -20.07 3.54
N LEU A 256 28.24 -19.07 4.41
CA LEU A 256 27.11 -18.50 5.14
C LEU A 256 26.20 -17.66 4.26
N GLN A 257 26.72 -16.95 3.26
CA GLN A 257 25.92 -16.23 2.27
C GLN A 257 25.01 -17.18 1.50
N ASN A 258 25.51 -18.33 1.06
CA ASN A 258 24.71 -19.34 0.36
C ASN A 258 23.61 -19.93 1.26
N ALA A 259 23.93 -20.20 2.53
CA ALA A 259 22.94 -20.67 3.50
C ALA A 259 21.86 -19.61 3.80
N LEU A 260 22.28 -18.36 3.97
CA LEU A 260 21.37 -17.22 4.11
C LEU A 260 20.52 -17.03 2.86
N GLN A 261 21.07 -17.24 1.67
CA GLN A 261 20.30 -17.15 0.43
C GLN A 261 19.14 -18.14 0.44
N LEU A 262 19.37 -19.39 0.83
CA LEU A 262 18.30 -20.39 0.87
C LEU A 262 17.15 -19.99 1.82
N GLU A 263 17.49 -19.39 2.97
CA GLU A 263 16.49 -18.98 3.97
C GLU A 263 15.85 -17.62 3.64
N LEU A 264 16.62 -16.68 3.07
CA LEU A 264 16.26 -15.27 2.95
C LEU A 264 15.89 -14.83 1.52
N LYS A 265 16.01 -15.70 0.51
CA LYS A 265 15.74 -15.37 -0.92
C LYS A 265 14.37 -14.72 -1.13
N ASP A 266 13.38 -15.13 -0.34
CA ASP A 266 12.02 -14.61 -0.45
C ASP A 266 11.78 -13.38 0.44
N PHE A 267 12.69 -13.09 1.38
CA PHE A 267 12.55 -12.01 2.37
C PHE A 267 13.37 -10.76 2.04
N LEU A 268 14.49 -10.89 1.32
CA LEU A 268 15.38 -9.78 0.93
C LEU A 268 15.09 -9.27 -0.49
N ARG A 269 13.81 -9.07 -0.79
CA ARG A 269 13.38 -8.47 -2.05
C ARG A 269 13.03 -7.01 -1.80
N PHE A 270 13.50 -6.13 -2.67
CA PHE A 270 13.18 -4.70 -2.65
C PHE A 270 12.39 -4.32 -3.89
N ALA A 271 11.07 -4.24 -3.81
CA ALA A 271 10.30 -3.79 -4.95
C ALA A 271 10.51 -2.27 -5.17
N ILE A 272 11.26 -1.87 -6.20
CA ILE A 272 11.21 -0.51 -6.74
C ILE A 272 10.21 -0.54 -7.88
N SER A 273 8.95 -0.44 -7.50
CA SER A 273 7.90 -0.33 -8.49
C SER A 273 7.96 1.06 -9.14
N ALA A 274 8.61 1.12 -10.29
CA ALA A 274 8.30 2.08 -11.33
C ALA A 274 6.98 1.72 -12.04
N ALA A 275 6.17 0.80 -11.48
CA ALA A 275 4.90 0.46 -12.06
C ALA A 275 4.02 1.68 -11.95
N ILE A 276 3.94 2.36 -13.08
CA ILE A 276 2.70 2.89 -13.60
C ILE A 276 1.92 1.63 -14.01
N PRO A 277 1.09 1.00 -13.16
CA PRO A 277 0.22 -0.07 -13.63
C PRO A 277 -0.65 0.53 -14.71
N LEU A 278 -0.42 0.10 -15.94
CA LEU A 278 -1.23 0.56 -17.04
C LEU A 278 -2.50 -0.27 -17.07
N PRO A 279 -3.67 0.33 -16.88
CA PRO A 279 -4.92 -0.31 -17.17
C PRO A 279 -5.10 -0.36 -18.70
N ILE A 280 -4.14 0.17 -19.49
CA ILE A 280 -4.25 0.41 -20.92
C ILE A 280 -2.91 0.29 -21.63
N GLY A 281 -2.82 -0.67 -22.55
CA GLY A 281 -1.58 -0.90 -23.29
C GLY A 281 -0.50 -1.56 -22.43
N ARG A 282 0.65 -1.79 -23.04
CA ARG A 282 1.80 -2.43 -22.41
C ARG A 282 2.96 -1.45 -22.47
N LEU A 283 3.48 -1.02 -21.30
CA LEU A 283 4.81 -0.44 -21.22
C LEU A 283 5.75 -1.62 -21.34
N GLU A 284 6.21 -1.92 -22.56
CA GLU A 284 7.24 -2.92 -22.70
C GLU A 284 8.56 -2.28 -22.23
N ILE A 285 9.13 -2.85 -21.18
CA ILE A 285 10.42 -2.42 -20.65
C ILE A 285 11.47 -2.93 -21.64
N HIS A 286 12.20 -2.02 -22.27
CA HIS A 286 13.27 -2.38 -23.19
C HIS A 286 14.56 -2.72 -22.42
N GLU A 287 14.90 -1.86 -21.46
CA GLU A 287 16.15 -1.95 -20.71
C GLU A 287 15.95 -1.33 -19.32
N THR A 288 16.68 -1.86 -18.35
CA THR A 288 16.71 -1.36 -16.98
C THR A 288 18.14 -1.25 -16.52
N ALA A 289 18.41 -0.24 -15.69
CA ALA A 289 19.69 -0.10 -15.02
C ALA A 289 19.43 0.16 -13.54
N ILE A 290 20.22 -0.49 -12.69
CA ILE A 290 20.28 -0.18 -11.27
C ILE A 290 21.74 0.12 -10.93
N ILE A 291 21.99 1.26 -10.32
CA ILE A 291 23.33 1.64 -9.86
C ILE A 291 23.28 2.34 -8.52
N THR A 292 24.41 2.33 -7.83
CA THR A 292 24.67 3.16 -6.66
C THR A 292 25.28 4.51 -7.06
N ARG A 293 24.91 5.60 -6.40
CA ARG A 293 25.55 6.92 -6.52
C ARG A 293 25.54 7.59 -5.16
N GLY A 294 26.70 7.95 -4.62
CA GLY A 294 26.80 8.46 -3.25
C GLY A 294 26.12 7.53 -2.23
N ASP A 295 25.21 8.11 -1.44
CA ASP A 295 24.39 7.45 -0.42
C ASP A 295 23.06 6.89 -0.95
N ALA A 296 22.92 6.71 -2.26
CA ALA A 296 21.65 6.34 -2.88
C ALA A 296 21.75 5.17 -3.87
N LEU A 297 20.64 4.44 -3.96
CA LEU A 297 20.33 3.48 -5.00
C LEU A 297 19.47 4.17 -6.05
N LEU A 298 19.90 4.10 -7.31
CA LEU A 298 19.22 4.70 -8.46
C LEU A 298 18.78 3.62 -9.44
N VAL A 299 17.63 3.86 -10.05
CA VAL A 299 17.04 3.01 -11.08
C VAL A 299 16.73 3.84 -12.30
N GLY A 300 17.04 3.30 -13.47
CA GLY A 300 16.61 3.81 -14.77
C GLY A 300 15.78 2.77 -15.49
N VAL A 301 14.69 3.20 -16.13
CA VAL A 301 13.86 2.34 -16.98
C VAL A 301 13.75 2.97 -18.35
N LYS A 302 14.09 2.18 -19.37
CA LYS A 302 13.96 2.52 -20.77
C LYS A 302 12.71 1.86 -21.35
N VAL A 303 11.87 2.64 -22.00
CA VAL A 303 10.59 2.17 -22.54
C VAL A 303 10.73 1.77 -24.01
N GLN A 304 10.19 0.62 -24.39
CA GLN A 304 10.15 0.17 -25.78
C GLN A 304 9.36 1.14 -26.66
N GLY A 305 9.89 1.43 -27.85
CA GLY A 305 9.33 2.44 -28.76
C GLY A 305 9.90 3.85 -28.54
N THR A 306 10.85 4.01 -27.64
CA THR A 306 11.67 5.23 -27.51
C THR A 306 13.05 5.03 -28.14
N PRO A 307 13.70 6.10 -28.66
CA PRO A 307 15.00 5.99 -29.30
C PRO A 307 16.15 5.82 -28.29
N GLY A 308 17.17 5.04 -28.71
CA GLY A 308 18.43 4.82 -27.99
C GLY A 308 18.40 3.67 -26.98
N THR A 309 19.59 3.27 -26.51
CA THR A 309 19.77 2.39 -25.34
C THR A 309 19.91 3.25 -24.08
N GLY A 310 19.57 2.72 -22.91
CA GLY A 310 19.81 3.41 -21.65
C GLY A 310 21.29 3.36 -21.27
N ASP A 311 21.90 4.49 -20.92
CA ASP A 311 23.26 4.53 -20.37
C ASP A 311 23.20 4.75 -18.86
N PRO A 312 23.57 3.77 -18.03
CA PRO A 312 23.61 3.91 -16.57
C PRO A 312 24.39 5.15 -16.08
N ASN A 313 25.36 5.66 -16.83
CA ASN A 313 26.11 6.86 -16.45
C ASN A 313 25.28 8.15 -16.50
N THR A 314 24.15 8.14 -17.18
CA THR A 314 23.21 9.27 -17.21
C THR A 314 22.32 9.34 -15.96
N LEU A 315 22.25 8.26 -15.17
CA LEU A 315 21.50 8.25 -13.92
C LEU A 315 22.19 9.12 -12.87
N ARG A 316 21.42 10.06 -12.34
CA ARG A 316 21.85 11.04 -11.33
C ARG A 316 20.90 11.01 -10.16
N ALA A 317 21.43 11.23 -8.97
CA ALA A 317 20.63 11.47 -7.79
C ALA A 317 19.98 12.86 -7.91
N LEU A 318 18.64 12.92 -7.84
CA LEU A 318 17.86 14.14 -8.00
C LEU A 318 17.13 14.52 -6.70
N PHE A 319 17.82 14.40 -5.57
CA PHE A 319 17.31 14.86 -4.27
C PHE A 319 17.44 16.40 -4.22
N PRO A 320 16.34 17.15 -4.07
CA PRO A 320 16.39 18.61 -4.02
C PRO A 320 17.12 19.16 -2.78
N ASP A 321 17.15 18.41 -1.69
CA ASP A 321 17.73 18.81 -0.41
C ASP A 321 18.22 17.60 0.41
N ALA A 322 18.72 17.84 1.63
CA ALA A 322 19.21 16.80 2.53
C ALA A 322 18.08 15.99 3.18
N ASP A 323 16.88 16.56 3.30
CA ASP A 323 15.75 15.96 4.01
C ASP A 323 14.99 14.97 3.11
N THR A 324 15.01 15.18 1.80
CA THR A 324 14.46 14.26 0.80
C THR A 324 15.32 13.01 0.65
N ASN A 325 14.70 11.85 0.83
CA ASN A 325 15.35 10.54 0.73
C ASN A 325 14.75 9.65 -0.36
N PHE A 326 13.77 10.17 -1.10
CA PHE A 326 13.17 9.54 -2.26
C PHE A 326 12.96 10.55 -3.39
N PHE A 327 13.16 10.13 -4.63
CA PHE A 327 12.66 10.83 -5.80
C PHE A 327 12.23 9.87 -6.92
N THR A 328 11.36 10.37 -7.78
CA THR A 328 11.02 9.80 -9.07
C THR A 328 11.00 10.89 -10.13
N ARG A 329 11.53 10.59 -11.31
CA ARG A 329 11.53 11.45 -12.49
C ARG A 329 10.89 10.70 -13.64
N VAL A 330 9.86 11.29 -14.24
CA VAL A 330 9.14 10.75 -15.39
C VAL A 330 9.17 11.74 -16.54
N HIS A 331 9.60 11.29 -17.71
CA HIS A 331 9.54 12.09 -18.93
C HIS A 331 8.12 12.07 -19.54
N GLU A 332 7.65 13.22 -20.01
CA GLU A 332 6.31 13.44 -20.60
C GLU A 332 6.01 12.45 -21.72
N GLN A 333 7.02 12.12 -22.53
CA GLN A 333 6.90 11.15 -23.63
C GLN A 333 6.36 9.79 -23.17
N VAL A 334 6.66 9.35 -21.95
CA VAL A 334 6.09 8.11 -21.39
C VAL A 334 4.59 8.27 -21.25
N LEU A 335 4.14 9.26 -20.48
CA LEU A 335 2.71 9.51 -20.24
C LEU A 335 1.95 9.74 -21.56
N ARG A 336 2.58 10.43 -22.52
CA ARG A 336 2.03 10.61 -23.87
C ARG A 336 1.86 9.27 -24.59
N LEU A 337 2.88 8.40 -24.60
CA LEU A 337 2.79 7.08 -25.22
C LEU A 337 1.66 6.24 -24.60
N LEU A 338 1.50 6.30 -23.27
CA LEU A 338 0.45 5.59 -22.55
C LEU A 338 -0.94 6.06 -22.95
N VAL A 339 -1.17 7.37 -22.88
CA VAL A 339 -2.46 7.99 -23.20
C VAL A 339 -2.80 7.82 -24.69
N GLN A 340 -1.82 7.88 -25.58
CA GLN A 340 -2.03 7.62 -27.01
C GLN A 340 -2.27 6.15 -27.33
N ALA A 341 -1.62 5.22 -26.64
CA ALA A 341 -1.88 3.78 -26.79
C ALA A 341 -3.33 3.46 -26.36
N ALA A 342 -3.82 4.14 -25.33
CA ALA A 342 -5.20 4.03 -24.85
C ALA A 342 -6.28 4.57 -25.78
N ALA A 343 -5.97 5.65 -26.48
CA ALA A 343 -6.83 6.14 -27.55
C ALA A 343 -6.87 5.12 -28.69
N ARG A 344 -5.69 4.66 -29.14
CA ARG A 344 -5.54 3.73 -30.28
C ARG A 344 -6.15 2.35 -30.04
N SER A 345 -6.09 1.82 -28.82
CA SER A 345 -6.70 0.54 -28.47
C SER A 345 -8.24 0.59 -28.40
N GLY A 346 -8.83 1.79 -28.48
CA GLY A 346 -10.27 2.00 -28.30
C GLY A 346 -10.73 1.90 -26.84
N GLN A 347 -9.82 1.76 -25.88
CA GLN A 347 -10.20 1.68 -24.47
C GLN A 347 -10.74 3.01 -23.93
N LEU A 348 -10.10 4.14 -24.28
CA LEU A 348 -10.65 5.46 -23.97
C LEU A 348 -12.06 5.64 -24.53
N THR A 349 -12.32 5.11 -25.73
CA THR A 349 -13.65 5.08 -26.34
C THR A 349 -14.61 4.19 -25.56
N ARG A 350 -14.20 2.98 -25.12
CA ARG A 350 -15.07 2.10 -24.33
C ARG A 350 -15.55 2.77 -23.04
N ILE A 351 -14.64 3.41 -22.30
CA ILE A 351 -15.02 4.06 -21.04
C ILE A 351 -15.84 5.33 -21.30
N ALA A 352 -15.54 6.06 -22.39
CA ALA A 352 -16.41 7.14 -22.84
C ALA A 352 -17.83 6.65 -23.19
N LYS A 353 -17.97 5.42 -23.69
CA LYS A 353 -19.27 4.79 -23.99
C LYS A 353 -20.07 4.37 -22.77
N ASP A 354 -19.42 4.05 -21.65
CA ASP A 354 -20.10 3.81 -20.37
C ASP A 354 -20.86 5.04 -19.87
N THR A 355 -20.42 6.22 -20.32
CA THR A 355 -21.13 7.49 -20.12
C THR A 355 -22.16 7.76 -21.21
N HIS A 356 -21.73 7.69 -22.47
CA HIS A 356 -22.53 8.08 -23.62
C HIS A 356 -22.30 7.08 -24.75
N PRO A 357 -23.29 6.26 -25.12
CA PRO A 357 -23.10 5.10 -26.00
C PRO A 357 -22.48 5.45 -27.36
N ASP A 358 -22.70 6.68 -27.83
CA ASP A 358 -22.21 7.18 -29.12
C ASP A 358 -20.90 7.98 -29.03
N ALA A 359 -20.25 8.04 -27.86
CA ALA A 359 -18.96 8.71 -27.73
C ALA A 359 -17.83 7.92 -28.38
N VAL A 360 -16.94 8.65 -29.05
CA VAL A 360 -15.72 8.17 -29.67
C VAL A 360 -14.57 9.09 -29.30
N ILE A 361 -13.46 8.53 -28.82
CA ILE A 361 -12.23 9.26 -28.55
C ILE A 361 -11.31 9.09 -29.76
N ASP A 362 -11.02 10.20 -30.44
CA ASP A 362 -10.20 10.21 -31.65
C ASP A 362 -8.71 10.28 -31.32
N SER A 363 -8.35 11.06 -30.28
CA SER A 363 -6.97 11.21 -29.83
C SER A 363 -6.91 11.62 -28.36
N ALA A 364 -5.77 11.36 -27.74
CA ALA A 364 -5.49 11.84 -26.41
C ALA A 364 -4.01 12.23 -26.29
N ASP A 365 -3.74 13.23 -25.45
CA ASP A 365 -2.42 13.80 -25.23
C ASP A 365 -2.21 14.17 -23.76
N VAL A 366 -0.96 14.44 -23.40
CA VAL A 366 -0.55 14.88 -22.06
C VAL A 366 0.27 16.14 -22.20
N ALA A 367 0.11 17.05 -21.25
CA ALA A 367 0.91 18.24 -21.08
C ALA A 367 1.20 18.47 -19.60
N PHE A 368 2.41 18.92 -19.29
CA PHE A 368 2.79 19.33 -17.95
C PHE A 368 2.58 20.84 -17.77
N GLY A 369 1.86 21.22 -16.71
CA GLY A 369 1.69 22.61 -16.26
C GLY A 369 2.58 22.92 -15.05
N LYS A 370 2.35 24.04 -14.36
CA LYS A 370 2.98 24.26 -13.05
C LYS A 370 2.24 23.41 -12.01
N ASP A 371 2.96 22.54 -11.31
CA ASP A 371 2.46 21.60 -10.28
C ASP A 371 1.28 20.72 -10.70
N THR A 372 1.05 20.58 -12.01
CA THR A 372 -0.15 19.95 -12.58
C THR A 372 0.18 19.07 -13.77
N ILE A 373 -0.53 17.94 -13.86
CA ILE A 373 -0.54 17.08 -15.04
C ILE A 373 -1.87 17.30 -15.78
N LYS A 374 -1.81 17.70 -17.04
CA LYS A 374 -3.00 17.91 -17.88
C LYS A 374 -3.10 16.78 -18.88
N ILE A 375 -4.23 16.10 -18.88
CA ILE A 375 -4.58 15.12 -19.90
C ILE A 375 -5.67 15.68 -20.77
N ILE A 376 -5.47 15.62 -22.08
CA ILE A 376 -6.30 16.24 -23.09
C ILE A 376 -6.84 15.15 -23.99
N GLY A 377 -8.12 14.81 -23.85
CA GLY A 377 -8.84 13.92 -24.74
C GLY A 377 -9.62 14.71 -25.79
N LYS A 378 -9.46 14.37 -27.06
CA LYS A 378 -10.28 14.92 -28.15
C LYS A 378 -11.12 13.81 -28.74
N GLY A 379 -12.39 14.08 -28.91
CA GLY A 379 -13.33 13.11 -29.43
C GLY A 379 -14.59 13.75 -29.97
N LYS A 380 -15.55 12.90 -30.27
CA LYS A 380 -16.84 13.27 -30.81
C LYS A 380 -17.95 12.39 -30.26
N ILE A 381 -19.16 12.93 -30.21
CA ILE A 381 -20.37 12.15 -29.96
C ILE A 381 -21.07 12.02 -31.31
N VAL A 382 -21.21 10.77 -31.75
CA VAL A 382 -21.79 10.44 -33.05
C VAL A 382 -23.30 10.65 -32.99
N ASP A 383 -23.88 11.25 -34.04
CA ASP A 383 -25.33 11.39 -34.24
C ASP A 383 -26.13 12.12 -33.13
N LEU A 384 -25.47 12.92 -32.30
CA LEU A 384 -26.14 13.63 -31.19
C LEU A 384 -27.10 14.73 -31.66
N CYS A 385 -26.81 15.38 -32.79
CA CYS A 385 -27.59 16.50 -33.31
C CYS A 385 -28.49 16.08 -34.48
N PRO A 386 -29.68 16.71 -34.66
CA PRO A 386 -30.50 16.51 -35.85
C PRO A 386 -29.66 16.73 -37.12
N LEU A 387 -29.90 15.91 -38.15
CA LEU A 387 -29.12 15.87 -39.42
C LEU A 387 -27.77 15.12 -39.34
N ASN A 388 -27.59 14.21 -38.37
CA ASN A 388 -26.39 13.37 -38.23
C ASN A 388 -25.09 14.18 -38.09
N VAL A 389 -25.14 15.26 -37.30
CA VAL A 389 -23.97 16.10 -37.04
C VAL A 389 -23.26 15.62 -35.78
N ASP A 390 -22.01 15.18 -35.94
CA ASP A 390 -21.12 14.81 -34.86
C ASP A 390 -20.77 16.03 -33.99
N LEU A 391 -20.90 15.90 -32.66
CA LEU A 391 -20.47 16.95 -31.73
C LEU A 391 -19.03 16.72 -31.29
N THR A 392 -18.11 17.57 -31.75
CA THR A 392 -16.70 17.52 -31.31
C THR A 392 -16.52 18.15 -29.93
N PHE A 393 -15.71 17.50 -29.10
CA PHE A 393 -15.37 18.00 -27.77
C PHE A 393 -13.88 17.85 -27.48
N THR A 394 -13.38 18.72 -26.62
CA THR A 394 -12.10 18.55 -25.93
C THR A 394 -12.35 18.49 -24.43
N ALA A 395 -11.93 17.40 -23.82
CA ALA A 395 -11.97 17.20 -22.38
C ALA A 395 -10.55 17.35 -21.82
N THR A 396 -10.40 18.15 -20.77
CA THR A 396 -9.13 18.32 -20.08
C THR A 396 -9.29 17.96 -18.61
N VAL A 397 -8.48 17.02 -18.14
CA VAL A 397 -8.35 16.64 -16.73
C VAL A 397 -7.03 17.19 -16.22
N THR A 398 -7.08 18.02 -15.19
CA THR A 398 -5.91 18.58 -14.51
C THR A 398 -5.76 17.86 -13.17
N ILE A 399 -4.60 17.25 -12.94
CA ILE A 399 -4.29 16.49 -11.73
C ILE A 399 -3.27 17.27 -10.91
N THR A 400 -3.56 17.45 -9.62
CA THR A 400 -2.63 18.01 -8.62
C THR A 400 -2.43 16.99 -7.51
N ILE A 401 -1.18 16.74 -7.12
CA ILE A 401 -0.84 15.75 -6.07
C ILE A 401 -0.26 16.48 -4.85
N THR A 402 -0.85 16.24 -3.69
CA THR A 402 -0.38 16.76 -2.40
C THR A 402 -0.05 15.59 -1.48
N LEU A 403 1.08 15.64 -0.77
CA LEU A 403 1.45 14.67 0.26
C LEU A 403 1.21 15.30 1.63
N ASP A 404 0.44 14.62 2.47
CA ASP A 404 0.06 15.04 3.81
C ASP A 404 0.36 13.91 4.80
N THR A 405 1.64 13.75 5.15
CA THR A 405 2.21 12.82 6.17
C THR A 405 1.74 11.36 6.08
N ASN A 406 0.48 11.09 6.39
CA ASN A 406 -0.17 9.79 6.32
C ASN A 406 -1.18 9.69 5.16
N ARG A 407 -1.21 10.66 4.25
CA ARG A 407 -2.14 10.71 3.11
C ARG A 407 -1.51 11.21 1.84
N ILE A 408 -1.99 10.69 0.71
CA ILE A 408 -1.78 11.25 -0.62
C ILE A 408 -3.11 11.82 -1.08
N ILE A 409 -3.14 13.11 -1.38
CA ILE A 409 -4.35 13.81 -1.80
C ILE A 409 -4.21 14.15 -3.28
N ILE A 410 -5.08 13.57 -4.10
CA ILE A 410 -5.11 13.79 -5.54
C ILE A 410 -6.33 14.66 -5.85
N HIS A 411 -6.08 15.92 -6.18
CA HIS A 411 -7.09 16.84 -6.65
C HIS A 411 -7.24 16.73 -8.17
N GLN A 412 -8.49 16.74 -8.63
CA GLN A 412 -8.82 16.66 -10.04
C GLN A 412 -9.72 17.82 -10.45
N ASP A 413 -9.21 18.69 -11.32
CA ASP A 413 -9.99 19.75 -11.93
C ASP A 413 -10.33 19.38 -13.37
N LYS A 414 -11.63 19.37 -13.65
CA LYS A 414 -12.19 18.90 -14.91
C LYS A 414 -12.70 20.10 -15.70
N SER A 415 -12.14 20.33 -16.88
CA SER A 415 -12.59 21.41 -17.77
C SER A 415 -13.01 20.87 -19.14
N ARG A 416 -13.99 21.56 -19.75
CA ARG A 416 -14.57 21.18 -21.05
C ARG A 416 -14.50 22.36 -21.98
N ASN A 417 -14.10 22.10 -23.22
CA ASN A 417 -14.28 23.05 -24.30
C ASN A 417 -15.02 22.38 -25.46
N LEU A 418 -16.07 23.03 -25.94
CA LEU A 418 -16.87 22.59 -27.08
C LEU A 418 -16.38 23.33 -28.31
N GLY A 419 -16.08 22.59 -29.38
CA GLY A 419 -15.34 23.11 -30.53
C GLY A 419 -16.11 24.13 -31.38
N ASN A 420 -17.45 24.22 -31.27
CA ASN A 420 -18.27 25.00 -32.20
C ASN A 420 -19.36 25.85 -31.52
N GLY A 421 -19.43 27.13 -31.88
CA GLY A 421 -20.50 28.06 -31.46
C GLY A 421 -21.90 27.69 -31.99
N SER A 422 -21.97 26.87 -33.05
CA SER A 422 -23.21 26.36 -33.64
C SER A 422 -23.83 25.17 -32.88
N ALA A 423 -23.11 24.58 -31.92
CA ALA A 423 -23.57 23.44 -31.11
C ALA A 423 -24.28 23.83 -29.80
N ALA A 424 -24.29 25.12 -29.43
CA ALA A 424 -24.84 25.60 -28.17
C ALA A 424 -26.35 25.30 -28.01
N LEU A 425 -27.10 25.17 -29.11
CA LEU A 425 -28.54 24.89 -29.09
C LEU A 425 -28.88 23.41 -28.80
N CYS A 426 -28.01 22.46 -29.14
CA CYS A 426 -28.21 21.04 -28.82
C CYS A 426 -27.74 20.67 -27.41
N VAL A 427 -26.86 21.47 -26.81
CA VAL A 427 -26.16 21.15 -25.55
C VAL A 427 -26.97 21.52 -24.30
N LEU A 428 -28.00 22.35 -24.43
CA LEU A 428 -28.79 22.83 -23.28
C LEU A 428 -29.70 21.77 -22.63
N THR A 429 -29.91 20.60 -23.25
CA THR A 429 -30.89 19.61 -22.75
C THR A 429 -30.31 18.27 -22.28
N THR A 430 -29.09 17.86 -22.65
CA THR A 430 -28.70 16.44 -22.49
C THR A 430 -27.31 16.13 -21.95
N LEU A 431 -26.35 17.06 -21.86
CA LEU A 431 -24.95 16.70 -21.59
C LEU A 431 -24.31 17.39 -20.38
N GLY A 432 -24.80 17.02 -19.21
CA GLY A 432 -24.11 17.26 -17.94
C GLY A 432 -23.95 15.96 -17.18
N LEU A 433 -22.83 15.23 -17.36
CA LEU A 433 -21.86 14.98 -16.27
C LEU A 433 -20.85 13.86 -16.57
N ALA A 434 -21.18 12.77 -17.27
CA ALA A 434 -20.44 11.52 -17.01
C ALA A 434 -19.12 11.28 -17.81
N LEU A 435 -18.83 11.95 -18.94
CA LEU A 435 -17.72 11.56 -19.85
C LEU A 435 -16.32 11.75 -19.27
N ILE A 436 -16.20 12.57 -18.22
CA ILE A 436 -14.91 12.86 -17.58
C ILE A 436 -14.58 11.84 -16.48
N VAL A 437 -15.58 11.10 -15.98
CA VAL A 437 -15.32 9.93 -15.14
C VAL A 437 -14.42 8.96 -15.90
N ALA A 438 -14.60 8.83 -17.21
CA ALA A 438 -13.88 7.88 -18.05
C ALA A 438 -12.38 8.16 -18.22
N ILE A 439 -11.99 9.43 -18.40
CA ILE A 439 -10.57 9.81 -18.61
C ILE A 439 -9.85 9.92 -17.26
N GLY A 440 -10.54 10.42 -16.22
CA GLY A 440 -10.00 10.48 -14.86
C GLY A 440 -9.82 9.09 -14.24
N SER A 441 -10.80 8.18 -14.41
CA SER A 441 -10.72 6.80 -13.91
C SER A 441 -9.60 6.02 -14.59
N LEU A 442 -9.40 6.22 -15.89
CA LEU A 442 -8.40 5.52 -16.70
C LEU A 442 -6.95 5.96 -16.42
N ILE A 443 -6.74 7.11 -15.77
CA ILE A 443 -5.42 7.58 -15.35
C ILE A 443 -5.16 7.33 -13.87
N LEU A 444 -6.19 7.31 -13.03
CA LEU A 444 -6.05 6.76 -11.68
C LEU A 444 -5.82 5.25 -11.74
N ASN A 445 -6.65 4.49 -12.48
CA ASN A 445 -6.38 3.11 -12.89
C ASN A 445 -5.02 2.99 -13.64
N GLY A 446 -4.63 4.11 -14.28
CA GLY A 446 -3.51 4.41 -15.18
C GLY A 446 -2.14 4.44 -14.57
N ILE A 447 -2.12 4.95 -13.35
CA ILE A 447 -0.97 5.28 -12.53
C ILE A 447 -1.04 4.49 -11.21
N GLY A 448 -2.15 3.76 -10.97
CA GLY A 448 -2.35 2.77 -9.92
C GLY A 448 -3.52 1.84 -10.29
N ILE A 449 -3.54 0.55 -9.94
CA ILE A 449 -4.80 -0.24 -9.78
C ILE A 449 -5.47 -0.87 -11.01
N ALA A 450 -5.10 -2.13 -11.31
CA ALA A 450 -6.03 -3.17 -11.76
C ALA A 450 -5.38 -4.58 -11.65
N SER A 451 -5.35 -5.15 -10.44
CA SER A 451 -5.30 -6.60 -10.13
C SER A 451 -5.10 -6.71 -8.61
N GLY A 452 -5.97 -7.35 -7.82
CA GLY A 452 -6.26 -8.77 -7.92
C GLY A 452 -5.15 -9.57 -7.22
N LEU A 453 -5.31 -9.81 -5.91
CA LEU A 453 -4.68 -10.86 -5.09
C LEU A 453 -3.50 -11.61 -5.74
N THR A 454 -2.26 -11.23 -5.43
CA THR A 454 -1.20 -12.23 -5.21
C THR A 454 -0.18 -11.74 -4.20
N ALA A 455 -0.06 -12.48 -3.11
CA ALA A 455 0.96 -12.35 -2.10
C ALA A 455 2.36 -12.54 -2.72
N VAL A 456 3.15 -11.45 -2.80
CA VAL A 456 4.61 -11.55 -2.88
C VAL A 456 5.21 -10.49 -1.96
N ALA A 457 5.75 -10.93 -0.84
CA ALA A 457 6.47 -10.13 0.13
C ALA A 457 7.76 -9.55 -0.49
N ALA A 458 7.95 -8.23 -0.39
CA ALA A 458 9.20 -7.55 -0.68
C ALA A 458 9.20 -6.14 -0.08
N LEU A 459 10.19 -5.83 0.76
CA LEU A 459 10.41 -4.54 1.43
C LEU A 459 10.64 -3.41 0.40
N GLY A 460 9.65 -2.57 0.12
CA GLY A 460 9.81 -1.43 -0.79
C GLY A 460 8.89 -0.25 -0.50
N VAL A 461 9.47 0.91 -0.22
CA VAL A 461 8.82 2.22 0.03
C VAL A 461 8.11 2.81 -1.18
N ILE A 462 8.26 2.18 -2.33
CA ILE A 462 7.59 2.59 -3.57
C ILE A 462 6.54 1.53 -3.96
N GLY A 463 6.78 0.27 -3.55
CA GLY A 463 5.73 -0.72 -3.31
C GLY A 463 4.61 -0.11 -2.51
N VAL A 464 4.94 0.65 -1.45
CA VAL A 464 4.03 1.48 -0.68
C VAL A 464 3.22 2.41 -1.58
N LEU A 465 3.74 3.26 -2.47
CA LEU A 465 2.87 4.06 -3.36
C LEU A 465 1.97 3.21 -4.27
N THR A 466 2.41 2.01 -4.67
CA THR A 466 1.60 1.08 -5.47
C THR A 466 0.63 0.18 -4.67
N THR A 467 0.88 -0.12 -3.38
CA THR A 467 0.02 -0.87 -2.45
C THR A 467 -0.89 0.07 -1.65
N ILE A 468 -0.45 1.32 -1.40
CA ILE A 468 -1.28 2.47 -1.04
C ILE A 468 -2.32 2.66 -2.13
N LEU A 469 -1.92 2.48 -3.39
CA LEU A 469 -2.84 2.54 -4.49
C LEU A 469 -3.64 1.26 -4.67
N GLU A 470 -3.31 0.04 -4.20
CA GLU A 470 -4.15 -1.17 -4.38
C GLU A 470 -5.56 -1.02 -3.77
N PHE A 471 -6.49 -0.43 -4.53
CA PHE A 471 -7.90 -0.37 -4.16
C PHE A 471 -8.53 -1.76 -4.28
N ASP A 472 -9.34 -2.10 -3.28
CA ASP A 472 -10.32 -3.15 -3.41
C ASP A 472 -11.42 -2.67 -4.39
N ALA A 473 -11.85 -3.56 -5.29
CA ALA A 473 -12.84 -3.24 -6.32
C ALA A 473 -14.16 -2.58 -5.83
N PRO A 474 -14.68 -2.84 -4.61
CA PRO A 474 -15.94 -2.23 -4.16
C PRO A 474 -15.83 -0.78 -3.67
N ASP A 475 -14.68 -0.32 -3.13
CA ASP A 475 -14.50 1.08 -2.72
C ASP A 475 -14.33 2.03 -3.92
N PHE A 476 -13.94 1.47 -5.06
CA PHE A 476 -13.80 2.16 -6.34
C PHE A 476 -15.15 2.52 -6.98
N GLU A 477 -16.18 1.69 -6.82
CA GLU A 477 -17.54 2.02 -7.26
C GLU A 477 -18.13 3.18 -6.44
N LEU A 478 -17.75 3.31 -5.16
CA LEU A 478 -18.20 4.40 -4.29
C LEU A 478 -17.53 5.75 -4.60
N ALA A 479 -16.26 5.75 -5.02
CA ALA A 479 -15.51 6.97 -5.36
C ALA A 479 -15.92 7.59 -6.71
N PHE A 480 -16.52 6.81 -7.61
CA PHE A 480 -16.83 7.24 -8.99
C PHE A 480 -18.30 7.06 -9.40
N GLY A 481 -19.12 6.44 -8.56
CA GLY A 481 -20.56 6.29 -8.73
C GLY A 481 -21.36 7.47 -8.19
N GLY A 482 -21.15 8.68 -8.72
CA GLY A 482 -21.97 9.82 -8.30
C GLY A 482 -21.64 11.10 -9.06
N GLY A 483 -22.58 11.54 -9.89
CA GLY A 483 -22.51 12.83 -10.56
C GLY A 483 -22.56 14.00 -9.56
N GLY A 484 -21.39 14.46 -9.13
CA GLY A 484 -21.16 15.66 -8.34
C GLY A 484 -19.67 16.00 -8.41
N ASP A 485 -19.29 17.23 -8.05
CA ASP A 485 -17.88 17.63 -7.95
C ASP A 485 -17.12 16.57 -7.15
N SER A 486 -16.30 15.79 -7.85
CA SER A 486 -15.59 14.67 -7.24
C SER A 486 -14.60 15.27 -6.25
N GLY A 487 -14.89 15.10 -4.96
CA GLY A 487 -13.95 15.44 -3.89
C GLY A 487 -12.58 14.81 -4.15
N PRO A 488 -11.52 15.33 -3.51
CA PRO A 488 -10.18 14.79 -3.71
C PRO A 488 -10.16 13.29 -3.42
N THR A 489 -9.43 12.54 -4.24
CA THR A 489 -9.10 11.15 -3.90
C THR A 489 -8.06 11.19 -2.80
N ILE A 490 -8.40 10.63 -1.63
CA ILE A 490 -7.50 10.49 -0.51
C ILE A 490 -6.99 9.06 -0.50
N VAL A 491 -5.67 8.90 -0.41
CA VAL A 491 -5.04 7.60 -0.27
C VAL A 491 -4.33 7.55 1.07
N ASP A 492 -4.91 6.78 2.00
CA ASP A 492 -4.39 6.63 3.36
C ASP A 492 -3.16 5.71 3.40
N LEU A 493 -2.14 6.12 4.16
CA LEU A 493 -0.89 5.39 4.36
C LEU A 493 -0.98 4.42 5.55
N ASP A 494 -2.11 3.73 5.66
CA ASP A 494 -2.49 2.94 6.82
C ASP A 494 -2.21 1.44 6.65
N PHE A 495 -1.52 1.07 5.56
CA PHE A 495 -1.04 -0.28 5.31
C PHE A 495 0.44 -0.41 5.68
N PRO A 496 0.81 -1.39 6.51
CA PRO A 496 2.18 -1.55 6.97
C PRO A 496 3.11 -2.06 5.87
N TYR A 497 4.42 -1.80 5.99
CA TYR A 497 5.38 -2.52 5.15
C TYR A 497 5.24 -4.02 5.38
N PRO A 498 5.17 -4.84 4.32
CA PRO A 498 4.93 -6.27 4.43
C PRO A 498 5.83 -6.95 5.46
N GLY A 499 5.21 -7.69 6.39
CA GLY A 499 5.88 -8.39 7.47
C GLY A 499 6.32 -7.51 8.65
N THR A 500 6.29 -6.19 8.52
CA THR A 500 6.69 -5.25 9.57
C THR A 500 5.48 -4.66 10.30
N ASP A 501 5.74 -4.06 11.44
CA ASP A 501 4.78 -3.30 12.24
C ASP A 501 4.90 -1.80 12.02
N LEU A 502 5.39 -1.40 10.85
CA LEU A 502 5.67 -0.01 10.50
C LEU A 502 4.72 0.45 9.41
N LEU A 503 4.01 1.54 9.67
CA LEU A 503 3.26 2.27 8.66
C LEU A 503 4.18 3.25 7.93
N PRO A 504 4.02 3.40 6.61
CA PRO A 504 4.74 4.42 5.87
C PRO A 504 4.25 5.83 6.23
N THR A 505 5.16 6.78 6.10
CA THR A 505 4.88 8.21 6.15
C THR A 505 5.54 8.87 4.95
N ALA A 506 4.90 9.90 4.42
CA ALA A 506 5.39 10.67 3.30
C ALA A 506 5.17 12.16 3.58
N THR A 507 6.26 12.90 3.74
CA THR A 507 6.24 14.34 4.04
C THR A 507 7.12 15.08 3.05
N GLY A 508 6.78 16.35 2.82
CA GLY A 508 7.49 17.17 1.84
C GLY A 508 7.15 16.74 0.42
N ASN A 509 6.65 17.69 -0.36
CA ASN A 509 6.43 17.50 -1.78
C ASN A 509 7.23 18.54 -2.54
N PHE A 510 8.33 18.10 -3.12
CA PHE A 510 8.96 18.83 -4.19
C PHE A 510 8.48 18.22 -5.51
N ILE A 511 7.45 18.82 -6.09
CA ILE A 511 7.06 18.54 -7.46
C ILE A 511 7.68 19.64 -8.31
N ARG A 512 8.64 19.26 -9.15
CA ARG A 512 9.25 20.16 -10.11
C ARG A 512 9.03 19.62 -11.51
N LEU A 513 8.49 20.47 -12.35
CA LEU A 513 8.27 20.18 -13.76
C LEU A 513 9.32 20.99 -14.54
N ASP A 514 10.29 20.30 -15.13
CA ASP A 514 11.41 20.89 -15.90
C ASP A 514 11.35 20.40 -17.34
N GLU A 515 11.32 21.32 -18.31
CA GLU A 515 11.62 21.10 -19.74
C GLU A 515 10.98 19.89 -20.46
N SER A 516 10.03 19.14 -19.86
CA SER A 516 9.38 17.88 -20.33
C SER A 516 9.40 16.74 -19.28
N THR A 517 9.89 16.99 -18.07
CA THR A 517 10.05 15.99 -17.02
C THR A 517 9.35 16.40 -15.76
N MET A 518 8.70 15.45 -15.12
CA MET A 518 8.16 15.58 -13.77
C MET A 518 9.14 14.93 -12.81
N LEU A 519 9.73 15.72 -11.92
CA LEU A 519 10.45 15.27 -10.75
C LEU A 519 9.50 15.39 -9.55
N LEU A 520 9.24 14.29 -8.88
CA LEU A 520 8.59 14.25 -7.58
C LEU A 520 9.61 13.74 -6.57
N ALA A 521 9.90 14.53 -5.55
CA ALA A 521 10.78 14.16 -4.46
C ALA A 521 10.10 14.39 -3.11
N ALA A 522 10.36 13.48 -2.18
CA ALA A 522 9.72 13.46 -0.87
C ALA A 522 10.67 12.90 0.20
N HIS A 523 10.32 13.16 1.45
CA HIS A 523 10.83 12.43 2.59
C HIS A 523 9.86 11.29 2.91
N LEU A 524 10.30 10.06 2.68
CA LEU A 524 9.60 8.86 3.10
C LEU A 524 10.19 8.39 4.43
N GLY A 525 9.35 8.07 5.40
CA GLY A 525 9.79 7.54 6.68
C GLY A 525 8.81 6.51 7.18
N THR A 526 9.00 6.04 8.40
CA THR A 526 8.10 5.07 9.03
C THR A 526 7.61 5.54 10.39
N ARG A 527 6.44 5.04 10.77
CA ARG A 527 5.89 5.19 12.13
C ARG A 527 5.43 3.83 12.65
N PRO A 528 5.43 3.59 13.97
CA PRO A 528 4.81 2.39 14.53
C PRO A 528 3.35 2.28 14.09
N ASP A 529 2.93 1.07 13.72
CA ASP A 529 1.54 0.79 13.40
C ASP A 529 0.69 0.71 14.67
N THR A 530 -0.18 1.71 14.83
CA THR A 530 -1.15 1.84 15.91
C THR A 530 -2.60 1.69 15.42
N LEU A 531 -2.80 1.37 14.14
CA LEU A 531 -4.11 1.25 13.53
C LEU A 531 -4.54 -0.21 13.41
N ASN A 532 -3.65 -1.04 12.87
CA ASN A 532 -3.94 -2.44 12.62
C ASN A 532 -3.67 -3.30 13.85
N THR A 533 -4.31 -4.46 13.87
CA THR A 533 -4.17 -5.43 14.95
C THR A 533 -3.02 -6.39 14.68
N TYR A 534 -2.20 -6.61 15.71
CA TYR A 534 -1.09 -7.56 15.69
C TYR A 534 -1.15 -8.49 16.90
N LEU A 535 -1.08 -9.80 16.67
CA LEU A 535 -0.93 -10.80 17.73
C LEU A 535 0.39 -11.54 17.55
N TYR A 536 1.31 -11.32 18.49
CA TYR A 536 2.54 -12.05 18.64
C TYR A 536 2.38 -13.11 19.70
N VAL A 537 2.26 -14.37 19.29
CA VAL A 537 1.95 -15.48 20.19
C VAL A 537 3.00 -16.56 20.07
N ARG A 538 3.43 -17.12 21.21
CA ARG A 538 4.37 -18.22 21.31
C ARG A 538 3.69 -19.42 21.96
N PHE A 539 3.73 -20.56 21.31
CA PHE A 539 3.22 -21.82 21.81
C PHE A 539 4.36 -22.69 22.31
N VAL A 540 4.24 -23.14 23.55
CA VAL A 540 5.18 -24.06 24.18
C VAL A 540 4.43 -25.27 24.75
N GLU A 541 5.06 -26.44 24.73
CA GLU A 541 4.53 -27.67 25.28
C GLU A 541 5.53 -28.23 26.30
N ALA A 542 5.05 -28.55 27.50
CA ALA A 542 5.87 -29.21 28.50
C ALA A 542 6.13 -30.67 28.07
N ASP A 543 7.39 -31.07 28.08
CA ASP A 543 7.76 -32.47 27.88
C ASP A 543 7.39 -33.35 29.10
N ALA A 544 7.70 -34.64 29.01
CA ALA A 544 7.37 -35.62 30.06
C ALA A 544 8.02 -35.31 31.43
N VAL A 545 9.02 -34.42 31.48
CA VAL A 545 9.67 -33.96 32.72
C VAL A 545 9.26 -32.54 33.13
N GLY A 546 8.24 -31.97 32.48
CA GLY A 546 7.70 -30.65 32.80
C GLY A 546 8.50 -29.48 32.23
N VAL A 547 9.46 -29.72 31.33
CA VAL A 547 10.25 -28.64 30.70
C VAL A 547 9.49 -28.13 29.48
N ALA A 548 9.12 -26.84 29.50
CA ALA A 548 8.43 -26.19 28.39
C ALA A 548 9.35 -26.04 27.16
N ARG A 549 8.93 -26.58 26.03
CA ARG A 549 9.64 -26.52 24.74
C ARG A 549 8.79 -25.83 23.70
N ALA A 550 9.44 -25.10 22.80
CA ALA A 550 8.77 -24.46 21.66
C ALA A 550 8.08 -25.50 20.77
N MET A 551 6.82 -25.24 20.41
CA MET A 551 6.10 -26.05 19.44
C MET A 551 6.44 -25.55 18.03
N SER A 552 7.47 -26.11 17.40
CA SER A 552 7.93 -25.70 16.06
C SER A 552 7.15 -26.39 14.94
N GLY A 553 6.82 -25.64 13.88
CA GLY A 553 6.19 -26.20 12.66
C GLY A 553 4.78 -26.72 12.84
N VAL A 554 4.07 -26.30 13.90
CA VAL A 554 2.69 -26.71 14.15
C VAL A 554 1.71 -25.75 13.47
N SER A 555 0.60 -26.28 12.94
CA SER A 555 -0.48 -25.46 12.37
C SER A 555 -1.30 -24.87 13.50
N VAL A 556 -1.55 -23.57 13.42
CA VAL A 556 -2.33 -22.78 14.38
C VAL A 556 -3.40 -22.02 13.62
N LYS A 557 -4.65 -22.17 14.03
CA LYS A 557 -5.77 -21.38 13.51
C LYS A 557 -6.15 -20.32 14.53
N LEU A 558 -6.28 -19.08 14.09
CA LEU A 558 -7.02 -18.06 14.84
C LEU A 558 -8.49 -18.30 14.55
N MET A 559 -9.25 -18.56 15.60
CA MET A 559 -10.66 -18.89 15.55
C MET A 559 -11.45 -17.78 16.24
N ASP A 560 -12.65 -17.52 15.74
CA ASP A 560 -13.65 -16.72 16.41
C ASP A 560 -14.74 -17.61 17.01
N ARG A 561 -15.16 -17.32 18.23
CA ARG A 561 -16.05 -18.19 19.01
C ARG A 561 -17.49 -17.72 18.97
N ASP A 562 -18.22 -18.19 17.96
CA ASP A 562 -19.65 -17.91 17.83
C ASP A 562 -20.52 -18.80 18.73
N ALA A 563 -20.18 -20.09 18.86
CA ALA A 563 -21.09 -21.09 19.44
C ALA A 563 -20.37 -22.15 20.31
N VAL A 564 -20.61 -22.22 21.63
CA VAL A 564 -21.53 -21.40 22.44
C VAL A 564 -20.92 -20.04 22.74
N SER A 565 -21.71 -18.97 22.56
CA SER A 565 -21.42 -17.59 22.95
C SER A 565 -20.74 -17.52 24.32
N PRO A 566 -19.62 -16.80 24.45
CA PRO A 566 -18.98 -16.61 25.74
C PRO A 566 -19.81 -15.68 26.64
N ALA A 567 -19.56 -15.78 27.94
CA ALA A 567 -20.20 -14.89 28.90
C ALA A 567 -19.71 -13.45 28.66
N GLY A 568 -20.64 -12.54 28.36
CA GLY A 568 -20.34 -11.13 28.11
C GLY A 568 -20.07 -10.77 26.65
N ASP A 569 -20.30 -11.69 25.71
CA ASP A 569 -20.32 -11.47 24.26
C ASP A 569 -21.14 -10.21 23.88
N ASP A 570 -20.63 -9.40 22.96
CA ASP A 570 -21.24 -8.15 22.50
C ASP A 570 -22.31 -8.36 21.41
N VAL A 571 -22.40 -9.58 20.86
CA VAL A 571 -23.41 -9.96 19.88
C VAL A 571 -24.73 -10.31 20.56
N THR A 572 -25.62 -9.32 20.59
CA THR A 572 -27.04 -9.54 20.92
C THR A 572 -27.84 -9.79 19.65
N LEU A 573 -28.26 -11.04 19.44
CA LEU A 573 -29.13 -11.39 18.31
C LEU A 573 -30.54 -10.79 18.52
N PRO A 574 -31.10 -10.07 17.53
CA PRO A 574 -32.44 -9.53 17.65
C PRO A 574 -33.51 -10.62 17.81
N PRO A 575 -34.62 -10.34 18.51
CA PRO A 575 -35.71 -11.30 18.62
C PRO A 575 -36.33 -11.62 17.26
N PRO A 576 -36.88 -12.83 17.07
CA PRO A 576 -37.55 -13.19 15.83
C PRO A 576 -38.75 -12.27 15.58
N SER A 577 -38.98 -11.92 14.32
CA SER A 577 -40.09 -11.07 13.88
C SER A 577 -40.83 -11.72 12.72
N THR A 578 -42.15 -11.50 12.65
CA THR A 578 -42.99 -11.97 11.55
C THR A 578 -43.80 -10.80 11.01
N SER A 579 -43.78 -10.61 9.70
CA SER A 579 -44.60 -9.61 9.00
C SER A 579 -45.44 -10.27 7.92
N THR A 580 -46.70 -9.87 7.81
CA THR A 580 -47.62 -10.37 6.79
C THR A 580 -48.04 -9.21 5.89
N SER A 581 -47.99 -9.41 4.57
CA SER A 581 -48.42 -8.44 3.58
C SER A 581 -49.25 -9.10 2.48
N GLY A 582 -50.30 -8.43 2.02
CA GLY A 582 -51.06 -8.86 0.84
C GLY A 582 -50.45 -8.30 -0.45
N GLN A 583 -50.40 -9.10 -1.51
CA GLN A 583 -50.05 -8.64 -2.85
C GLN A 583 -51.12 -9.11 -3.84
N HIS A 584 -51.71 -8.15 -4.53
CA HIS A 584 -52.65 -8.42 -5.62
C HIS A 584 -51.93 -8.37 -6.96
N THR A 585 -52.10 -9.41 -7.76
CA THR A 585 -51.69 -9.42 -9.16
C THR A 585 -52.92 -9.66 -10.05
N PRO A 586 -52.88 -9.29 -11.35
CA PRO A 586 -54.02 -9.48 -12.24
C PRO A 586 -54.52 -10.93 -12.37
N SER A 587 -53.69 -11.92 -12.01
CA SER A 587 -53.96 -13.35 -12.17
C SER A 587 -54.18 -14.13 -10.87
N ALA A 588 -53.93 -13.54 -9.70
CA ALA A 588 -54.14 -14.19 -8.39
C ALA A 588 -53.92 -13.23 -7.20
N GLN A 589 -54.53 -13.55 -6.06
CA GLN A 589 -54.25 -12.93 -4.76
C GLN A 589 -53.24 -13.74 -3.94
N PHE A 590 -52.22 -13.05 -3.39
CA PHE A 590 -51.19 -13.69 -2.57
C PHE A 590 -51.12 -13.07 -1.17
N ALA A 591 -51.00 -13.92 -0.16
CA ALA A 591 -50.46 -13.52 1.14
C ALA A 591 -48.96 -13.85 1.19
N ILE A 592 -48.16 -12.89 1.60
CA ILE A 592 -46.72 -13.06 1.80
C ILE A 592 -46.45 -12.94 3.29
N VAL A 593 -46.00 -14.04 3.90
CA VAL A 593 -45.54 -14.09 5.28
C VAL A 593 -44.02 -14.09 5.25
N LYS A 594 -43.40 -13.09 5.87
CA LYS A 594 -41.96 -13.04 6.08
C LYS A 594 -41.65 -13.28 7.55
N LYS A 595 -40.94 -14.36 7.84
CA LYS A 595 -40.35 -14.62 9.16
C LYS A 595 -38.87 -14.27 9.11
N THR A 596 -38.43 -13.42 10.00
CA THR A 596 -37.01 -13.09 10.18
C THR A 596 -36.57 -13.56 11.54
N HIS A 597 -35.58 -14.43 11.59
CA HIS A 597 -34.93 -14.86 12.84
C HIS A 597 -33.42 -14.88 12.66
N PHE A 598 -32.71 -15.01 13.77
CA PHE A 598 -31.27 -15.04 13.77
C PHE A 598 -30.76 -16.36 14.33
N GLU A 599 -29.75 -16.93 13.68
CA GLU A 599 -29.16 -18.23 14.04
C GLU A 599 -27.65 -18.04 14.22
N ARG A 600 -27.06 -18.56 15.31
CA ARG A 600 -25.60 -18.52 15.44
C ARG A 600 -24.93 -19.47 14.45
N THR A 601 -23.73 -19.10 14.00
CA THR A 601 -22.87 -19.94 13.18
C THR A 601 -21.93 -20.78 14.04
N ALA A 602 -21.27 -21.76 13.42
CA ALA A 602 -20.15 -22.44 14.05
C ALA A 602 -18.91 -21.52 13.98
N ASP A 603 -17.99 -21.71 14.91
CA ASP A 603 -16.73 -20.97 14.99
C ASP A 603 -16.05 -20.77 13.63
N GLU A 604 -15.72 -19.52 13.34
CA GLU A 604 -15.09 -19.11 12.08
C GLU A 604 -13.56 -19.14 12.20
N THR A 605 -12.88 -19.55 11.12
CA THR A 605 -11.42 -19.44 11.05
C THR A 605 -11.06 -18.08 10.46
N PHE A 606 -10.45 -17.21 11.26
CA PHE A 606 -9.91 -15.92 10.81
C PHE A 606 -8.63 -16.05 9.99
N GLY A 607 -7.80 -17.04 10.34
CA GLY A 607 -6.54 -17.27 9.66
C GLY A 607 -5.88 -18.56 10.11
N GLU A 608 -5.03 -19.11 9.24
CA GLU A 608 -4.21 -20.28 9.52
C GLU A 608 -2.73 -19.91 9.37
N PHE A 609 -1.94 -20.31 10.36
CA PHE A 609 -0.54 -19.96 10.52
C PHE A 609 0.26 -21.22 10.84
N THR A 610 1.57 -21.16 10.62
CA THR A 610 2.51 -22.20 11.07
C THR A 610 3.52 -21.56 12.01
N THR A 611 3.81 -22.21 13.13
CA THR A 611 4.79 -21.70 14.09
C THR A 611 6.22 -21.79 13.56
N ASP A 612 7.02 -20.78 13.86
CA ASP A 612 8.46 -20.80 13.63
C ASP A 612 9.19 -21.79 14.59
N PHE A 613 10.51 -21.88 14.46
CA PHE A 613 11.34 -22.73 15.34
C PHE A 613 11.32 -22.34 16.83
N ALA A 614 10.99 -21.09 17.14
CA ALA A 614 10.80 -20.61 18.50
C ALA A 614 9.37 -20.85 19.02
N GLY A 615 8.50 -21.45 18.20
CA GLY A 615 7.10 -21.72 18.49
C GLY A 615 6.21 -20.50 18.32
N ARG A 616 6.63 -19.50 17.56
CA ARG A 616 5.95 -18.20 17.44
C ARG A 616 5.12 -18.11 16.17
N ILE A 617 4.04 -17.34 16.24
CA ILE A 617 3.31 -16.82 15.09
C ILE A 617 3.19 -15.31 15.21
N ARG A 618 3.04 -14.66 14.05
CA ARG A 618 2.62 -13.27 13.94
C ARG A 618 1.31 -13.24 13.16
N VAL A 619 0.25 -12.76 13.79
CA VAL A 619 -1.04 -12.51 13.15
C VAL A 619 -1.16 -11.02 12.87
N TYR A 620 -1.56 -10.68 11.64
CA TYR A 620 -1.88 -9.32 11.22
C TYR A 620 -3.34 -9.30 10.78
N ILE A 621 -4.12 -8.36 11.33
CA ILE A 621 -5.52 -8.15 10.96
C ILE A 621 -5.67 -6.64 10.66
N PRO A 622 -5.98 -6.26 9.40
CA PRO A 622 -6.30 -4.89 9.06
C PRO A 622 -7.47 -4.35 9.90
N SER A 623 -7.45 -3.07 10.24
CA SER A 623 -8.50 -2.49 11.11
C SER A 623 -9.91 -2.61 10.53
N ASP A 624 -10.07 -2.55 9.20
CA ASP A 624 -11.34 -2.71 8.50
C ASP A 624 -11.80 -4.17 8.39
N LYS A 625 -10.90 -5.13 8.64
CA LYS A 625 -11.17 -6.57 8.62
C LYS A 625 -11.28 -7.20 10.01
N LEU A 626 -11.18 -6.40 11.07
CA LEU A 626 -11.44 -6.84 12.45
C LEU A 626 -12.95 -6.88 12.72
N VAL A 627 -13.67 -7.65 11.91
CA VAL A 627 -15.11 -7.87 12.00
C VAL A 627 -15.35 -9.33 11.63
N SER A 628 -16.13 -10.02 12.44
CA SER A 628 -16.47 -11.42 12.22
C SER A 628 -17.96 -11.60 11.95
N ARG A 629 -18.40 -12.85 11.88
CA ARG A 629 -19.80 -13.20 11.67
C ARG A 629 -20.42 -13.75 12.96
N GLY A 630 -21.03 -12.89 13.76
CA GLY A 630 -21.82 -13.33 14.92
C GLY A 630 -23.09 -14.14 14.57
N GLY A 631 -23.44 -14.27 13.29
CA GLY A 631 -24.36 -15.32 12.83
C GLY A 631 -25.05 -15.16 11.46
N ASN A 632 -26.13 -15.94 11.33
CA ASN A 632 -27.33 -15.92 10.50
C ASN A 632 -28.32 -14.79 10.69
N LYS A 633 -28.56 -13.88 9.74
CA LYS A 633 -29.93 -13.38 9.52
C LYS A 633 -30.64 -14.31 8.54
N VAL A 634 -31.69 -14.98 9.00
CA VAL A 634 -32.51 -15.89 8.21
C VAL A 634 -33.85 -15.22 7.92
N VAL A 635 -34.18 -15.08 6.64
CA VAL A 635 -35.46 -14.54 6.18
C VAL A 635 -36.19 -15.63 5.40
N GLU A 636 -37.23 -16.19 5.99
CA GLU A 636 -38.15 -17.13 5.35
C GLU A 636 -39.32 -16.34 4.77
N THR A 637 -39.52 -16.42 3.46
CA THR A 637 -40.64 -15.81 2.77
C THR A 637 -41.55 -16.91 2.25
N THR A 638 -42.69 -17.07 2.90
CA THR A 638 -43.78 -17.97 2.48
C THR A 638 -44.78 -17.17 1.67
N ARG A 639 -44.98 -17.57 0.42
CA ARG A 639 -46.01 -17.05 -0.47
C ARG A 639 -47.16 -18.05 -0.51
N ILE A 640 -48.34 -17.60 -0.12
CA ILE A 640 -49.57 -18.40 -0.09
C ILE A 640 -50.48 -17.86 -1.19
N ASN A 641 -50.87 -18.70 -2.15
CA ASN A 641 -51.93 -18.37 -3.10
C ASN A 641 -53.27 -18.47 -2.37
N LEU A 642 -53.99 -17.36 -2.24
CA LEU A 642 -55.25 -17.30 -1.49
C LEU A 642 -56.42 -18.00 -2.21
N GLU A 643 -56.27 -18.29 -3.51
CA GLU A 643 -57.29 -18.96 -4.32
C GLU A 643 -57.10 -20.49 -4.35
N THR A 644 -55.85 -20.96 -4.43
CA THR A 644 -55.55 -22.41 -4.51
C THR A 644 -55.10 -23.02 -3.18
N GLY A 645 -54.67 -22.20 -2.22
CA GLY A 645 -54.06 -22.66 -0.97
C GLY A 645 -52.61 -23.12 -1.12
N ASP A 646 -52.02 -23.02 -2.30
CA ASP A 646 -50.64 -23.46 -2.52
C ASP A 646 -49.64 -22.55 -1.82
N GLU A 647 -48.71 -23.17 -1.09
CA GLU A 647 -47.65 -22.47 -0.37
C GLU A 647 -46.28 -22.71 -1.02
N THR A 648 -45.49 -21.64 -1.17
CA THR A 648 -44.09 -21.72 -1.58
C THR A 648 -43.24 -20.94 -0.60
N THR A 649 -42.30 -21.61 0.06
CA THR A 649 -41.37 -20.98 1.00
C THR A 649 -39.98 -20.86 0.39
N THR A 650 -39.39 -19.68 0.51
CA THR A 650 -38.00 -19.41 0.13
C THR A 650 -37.24 -18.89 1.34
N THR A 651 -36.01 -19.37 1.53
CA THR A 651 -35.16 -18.98 2.66
C THR A 651 -33.94 -18.24 2.15
N ARG A 652 -33.72 -17.02 2.63
CA ARG A 652 -32.50 -16.24 2.37
C ARG A 652 -31.71 -16.12 3.66
N ARG A 653 -30.43 -16.46 3.60
CA ARG A 653 -29.48 -16.32 4.70
C ARG A 653 -28.48 -15.22 4.34
N THR A 654 -28.31 -14.25 5.22
CA THR A 654 -27.30 -13.19 5.08
C THR A 654 -26.46 -13.12 6.35
N PRO A 655 -25.13 -12.95 6.27
CA PRO A 655 -24.28 -12.76 7.44
C PRO A 655 -24.76 -11.61 8.33
N PHE A 656 -24.76 -11.84 9.64
CA PHE A 656 -24.94 -10.84 10.67
C PHE A 656 -23.56 -10.54 11.27
N PRO A 657 -23.04 -9.30 11.13
CA PRO A 657 -21.69 -8.98 11.54
C PRO A 657 -21.56 -8.88 13.06
N GLU A 658 -20.38 -9.21 13.55
CA GLU A 658 -19.90 -9.03 14.91
C GLU A 658 -18.70 -8.08 14.88
N ALA A 659 -18.80 -6.99 15.64
CA ALA A 659 -17.81 -5.92 15.60
C ALA A 659 -16.56 -6.22 16.43
N ASN A 660 -16.67 -7.02 17.48
CA ASN A 660 -15.54 -7.35 18.36
C ASN A 660 -15.45 -8.88 18.53
N PRO A 661 -14.67 -9.57 17.68
CA PRO A 661 -14.62 -11.03 17.68
C PRO A 661 -14.10 -11.62 19.00
N ASP A 662 -14.56 -12.82 19.32
CA ASP A 662 -14.18 -13.64 20.46
C ASP A 662 -13.05 -14.64 20.11
N PHE A 663 -11.82 -14.14 20.08
CA PHE A 663 -10.68 -14.91 19.58
C PHE A 663 -10.15 -16.01 20.49
N TYR A 664 -9.83 -17.16 19.90
CA TYR A 664 -8.99 -18.20 20.48
C TYR A 664 -8.09 -18.86 19.44
N PHE A 665 -7.15 -19.69 19.89
CA PHE A 665 -6.28 -20.47 19.01
C PHE A 665 -6.65 -21.95 19.03
N ARG A 666 -6.70 -22.54 17.85
CA ARG A 666 -6.78 -23.98 17.65
C ARG A 666 -5.45 -24.48 17.12
N VAL A 667 -4.74 -25.27 17.92
CA VAL A 667 -3.39 -25.76 17.61
C VAL A 667 -3.43 -27.24 17.22
N LYS A 668 -2.95 -27.56 16.02
CA LYS A 668 -2.76 -28.94 15.56
C LYS A 668 -1.30 -29.37 15.84
N ARG A 669 -1.12 -30.21 16.85
CA ARG A 669 0.19 -30.72 17.29
C ARG A 669 0.80 -31.65 16.25
N ALA A 670 2.12 -31.89 16.37
CA ALA A 670 2.87 -32.77 15.48
C ALA A 670 2.35 -34.22 15.45
N ASN A 671 1.78 -34.71 16.56
CA ASN A 671 1.15 -36.04 16.64
C ASN A 671 -0.27 -36.09 16.02
N GLY A 672 -0.73 -35.00 15.41
CA GLY A 672 -2.06 -34.88 14.79
C GLY A 672 -3.18 -34.48 15.74
N THR A 673 -2.94 -34.41 17.05
CA THR A 673 -3.96 -33.96 18.02
C THR A 673 -4.26 -32.48 17.87
N VAL A 674 -5.51 -32.10 18.11
CA VAL A 674 -5.98 -30.71 18.03
C VAL A 674 -6.38 -30.24 19.43
N VAL A 675 -5.90 -29.07 19.82
CA VAL A 675 -6.19 -28.47 21.13
C VAL A 675 -6.58 -27.01 20.98
N ASP A 676 -7.71 -26.65 21.58
CA ASP A 676 -8.22 -25.30 21.63
C ASP A 676 -7.72 -24.60 22.91
N THR A 677 -7.36 -23.32 22.80
CA THR A 677 -6.83 -22.54 23.92
C THR A 677 -7.91 -21.89 24.79
N LEU A 678 -9.19 -22.18 24.54
CA LEU A 678 -10.35 -21.61 25.23
C LEU A 678 -10.30 -21.74 26.76
N SER A 679 -9.73 -22.83 27.27
CA SER A 679 -9.64 -23.10 28.72
C SER A 679 -8.34 -22.61 29.35
N LEU A 680 -7.45 -21.97 28.58
CA LEU A 680 -6.17 -21.50 29.06
C LEU A 680 -6.27 -20.01 29.47
N PRO A 681 -5.65 -19.59 30.59
CA PRO A 681 -5.75 -18.21 31.10
C PRO A 681 -5.32 -17.11 30.12
N ALA A 682 -4.46 -17.43 29.15
CA ALA A 682 -3.94 -16.52 28.13
C ALA A 682 -4.38 -16.92 26.71
N GLY A 683 -5.38 -17.78 26.59
CA GLY A 683 -5.75 -18.44 25.34
C GLY A 683 -7.07 -18.00 24.73
N PHE A 684 -7.80 -17.09 25.38
CA PHE A 684 -9.11 -16.64 24.94
C PHE A 684 -9.28 -15.15 25.17
N PHE A 685 -9.73 -14.42 24.15
CA PHE A 685 -9.98 -12.99 24.19
C PHE A 685 -11.45 -12.75 23.89
N VAL A 686 -12.18 -12.21 24.86
CA VAL A 686 -13.60 -11.89 24.70
C VAL A 686 -13.75 -10.46 24.20
N ASN A 687 -14.64 -10.22 23.25
CA ASN A 687 -14.92 -8.93 22.63
C ASN A 687 -13.63 -8.22 22.20
N PHE A 688 -12.80 -8.91 21.41
CA PHE A 688 -11.49 -8.40 21.04
C PHE A 688 -11.62 -7.11 20.25
N ARG A 689 -11.13 -6.02 20.84
CA ARG A 689 -10.97 -4.72 20.20
C ARG A 689 -9.55 -4.60 19.67
N SER A 690 -9.36 -3.74 18.65
CA SER A 690 -8.06 -3.57 18.01
C SER A 690 -6.97 -3.30 19.06
N HIS A 691 -6.17 -4.32 19.33
CA HIS A 691 -5.13 -4.30 20.34
C HIS A 691 -3.91 -5.05 19.83
N ARG A 692 -2.75 -4.49 20.17
CA ARG A 692 -1.47 -5.15 19.98
C ARG A 692 -1.27 -6.14 21.13
N VAL A 693 -1.28 -7.44 20.82
CA VAL A 693 -1.04 -8.52 21.77
C VAL A 693 0.42 -8.96 21.68
N GLY A 694 1.20 -8.57 22.68
CA GLY A 694 2.63 -8.86 22.74
C GLY A 694 3.45 -8.13 21.66
N THR A 695 4.72 -8.51 21.56
CA THR A 695 5.65 -8.05 20.53
C THR A 695 6.49 -9.23 20.06
N PHE A 696 7.24 -9.09 18.96
CA PHE A 696 8.13 -10.18 18.52
C PHE A 696 9.12 -10.63 19.60
N ASN A 697 9.68 -9.67 20.37
CA ASN A 697 10.62 -9.97 21.45
C ASN A 697 9.93 -10.47 22.72
N ASN A 698 8.73 -9.96 23.02
CA ASN A 698 7.92 -10.35 24.16
C ASN A 698 6.54 -10.84 23.71
N PRO A 699 6.44 -12.04 23.10
CA PRO A 699 5.17 -12.58 22.63
C PRO A 699 4.33 -13.08 23.80
N LEU A 700 3.01 -13.07 23.64
CA LEU A 700 2.09 -13.77 24.53
C LEU A 700 2.43 -15.26 24.51
N THR A 701 2.81 -15.84 25.65
CA THR A 701 3.21 -17.25 25.71
C THR A 701 2.06 -18.11 26.21
N ILE A 702 1.66 -19.08 25.40
CA ILE A 702 0.64 -20.10 25.71
C ILE A 702 1.35 -21.43 25.93
N SER A 703 1.19 -21.98 27.12
CA SER A 703 1.83 -23.23 27.53
C SER A 703 0.82 -24.38 27.61
N PHE A 704 1.13 -25.50 26.97
CA PHE A 704 0.38 -26.75 27.06
C PHE A 704 1.11 -27.75 27.95
N GLY A 705 0.44 -28.28 28.97
CA GLY A 705 1.06 -29.21 29.91
C GLY A 705 1.90 -28.50 30.99
N GLY A 706 1.96 -29.12 32.17
CA GLY A 706 2.33 -28.48 33.42
C GLY A 706 1.26 -28.77 34.45
N GLY A 707 1.05 -30.06 34.75
CA GLY A 707 0.19 -30.45 35.86
C GLY A 707 0.71 -29.83 37.14
N VAL A 708 -0.15 -29.07 37.81
CA VAL A 708 -0.04 -28.79 39.24
C VAL A 708 0.17 -30.14 39.93
N LEU A 709 1.40 -30.43 40.35
CA LEU A 709 1.62 -31.44 41.38
C LEU A 709 0.90 -30.91 42.63
N GLY A 710 -0.08 -31.68 43.07
CA GLY A 710 -1.08 -31.28 44.04
C GLY A 710 -0.52 -30.66 45.32
N GLY A 711 -1.16 -29.58 45.72
CA GLY A 711 -1.09 -29.02 47.07
C GLY A 711 -2.42 -28.33 47.36
N THR A 712 -3.37 -29.08 47.89
CA THR A 712 -4.55 -28.53 48.56
C THR A 712 -4.11 -27.52 49.62
N HIS A 713 -4.37 -26.24 49.41
CA HIS A 713 -4.99 -25.31 50.36
C HIS A 713 -5.19 -23.95 49.68
N GLY A 714 -6.37 -23.38 49.89
CA GLY A 714 -6.86 -22.21 49.16
C GLY A 714 -6.00 -20.96 49.32
N GLY A 715 -5.84 -20.25 48.21
CA GLY A 715 -5.32 -18.89 48.14
C GLY A 715 -5.77 -18.27 46.84
N VAL A 716 -6.76 -17.39 46.92
CA VAL A 716 -7.17 -16.52 45.82
C VAL A 716 -5.96 -15.64 45.46
N LEU A 717 -5.33 -15.87 44.32
CA LEU A 717 -4.34 -14.96 43.76
C LEU A 717 -5.04 -14.04 42.76
N VAL A 718 -5.49 -12.89 43.25
CA VAL A 718 -5.86 -11.75 42.39
C VAL A 718 -4.56 -11.21 41.79
N LEU A 719 -4.37 -11.42 40.49
CA LEU A 719 -3.39 -10.64 39.72
C LEU A 719 -4.08 -9.34 39.28
N THR A 720 -3.83 -8.26 40.02
CA THR A 720 -4.10 -6.90 39.57
C THR A 720 -3.24 -6.58 38.34
N PRO A 721 -3.80 -5.91 37.31
CA PRO A 721 -3.02 -5.43 36.18
C PRO A 721 -2.23 -4.20 36.61
N THR A 722 -0.91 -4.33 36.75
CA THR A 722 -0.02 -3.17 36.76
C THR A 722 0.31 -2.76 35.33
N LEU A 723 -0.25 -1.61 34.95
CA LEU A 723 0.17 -0.68 33.90
C LEU A 723 -0.02 -1.13 32.44
N LEU A 724 -1.22 -0.83 31.95
CA LEU A 724 -1.45 -0.23 30.62
C LEU A 724 -1.27 1.29 30.73
#